data_AF-F8GEZ9-F1
#
_entry.id   AF-F8GEZ9-F1
#
_cell.length_a   1.000
_cell.length_b   1.000
_cell.length_c   1.000
_cell.angle_alpha   90.00
_cell.angle_beta   90.00
_cell.angle_gamma   90.00
#
_symmetry.space_group_name_H-M   'P 1'
#
loop_
_entity.id
_entity.type
_entity.pdbx_description
1 polymer ?
#
loop_
_entity_poly.entity_id
_entity_poly.type
_entity_poly.pdbx_seq_one_letter_code
_entity_poly.pdbx_strand_id
1 'polypeptide(L)'
;MFSALKNFSFVRTLGYLAFSASWLGFAYYFGRLIPDKQLWFALLVTFLFGLPIYFAAIYAVTIERIYLSSQFKKLGILHWLFTRRILAYIWWLLWSIVFAFLLLFYLGSAEKQEWLIFFAAIPVFAVIYATFFPIAAREYKPYIAVHKSLAWSRWVTALTMAVFFVVFVNHSDASRQYASLAEAVTMESQRLDGTTNSILILETNRLLGFIEGMKRYALGSLHSFSDVLYLGCVFLGSLLFFYNVALGISSFMVPLSEHRRIFAPIQDTDQPPAVSPWAWALTSAFATFFIFFIYVPSTVYVDAWLRSNPETIKEIQASKQTVIQTVEMIGDDYYKPGTAAQIEQAYLDSLSKLEASLGKLRETTGTGFQQMADNVDDYLDWYYSLPGEYERIVALATGVLENWMAEKLQNYLMKGNVFGPVQQSIEEVLQNNQQLRTEHLQKVEQILAENRVEPIDNSQLEIVRHASLSALKEPPTHSVIINLENRILISGGIGTAGAITGAIAGKITAKVAGKGIIKLGAQALIKVTAGKAVSALGGAAAGAATGAALGSFIPGIGTAIGAAIGGIIGGITIGLTVEKLLLMLEEAFSRDEFKRQILDAIEDERVEFEKFLNTPAVSDSAPSNDIEADTHKSIRQSL
;
A
#
# COMPACT_ATOMS: atom_id res chain seq x y z
N MET A 1 12.42 66.20 -6.32
CA MET A 1 13.47 65.15 -6.37
C MET A 1 14.90 65.72 -6.30
N PHE A 2 15.30 66.69 -7.13
CA PHE A 2 16.68 67.21 -7.18
C PHE A 2 17.17 68.01 -5.96
N SER A 3 16.28 68.58 -5.13
CA SER A 3 16.69 69.37 -3.95
C SER A 3 17.32 68.55 -2.82
N ALA A 4 16.91 67.28 -2.65
CA ALA A 4 17.43 66.40 -1.59
C ALA A 4 18.85 65.89 -1.90
N LEU A 5 19.22 65.83 -3.19
CA LEU A 5 20.51 65.30 -3.67
C LEU A 5 21.67 66.31 -3.58
N LYS A 6 21.42 67.57 -3.17
CA LYS A 6 22.45 68.62 -3.05
C LYS A 6 23.61 68.26 -2.10
N ASN A 7 23.39 67.34 -1.16
CA ASN A 7 24.39 66.91 -0.18
C ASN A 7 25.39 65.87 -0.72
N PHE A 8 25.21 65.39 -1.96
CA PHE A 8 26.07 64.38 -2.57
C PHE A 8 26.77 64.92 -3.82
N SER A 9 27.98 64.41 -4.08
CA SER A 9 28.63 64.72 -5.36
C SER A 9 27.80 64.18 -6.51
N PHE A 10 27.59 65.03 -7.53
CA PHE A 10 26.81 64.68 -8.72
C PHE A 10 27.29 63.36 -9.36
N VAL A 11 28.61 63.18 -9.41
CA VAL A 11 29.27 61.97 -9.93
C VAL A 11 28.89 60.71 -9.14
N ARG A 12 28.82 60.77 -7.81
CA ARG A 12 28.46 59.61 -6.97
C ARG A 12 26.99 59.23 -7.16
N THR A 13 26.11 60.22 -7.27
CA THR A 13 24.69 59.99 -7.52
C THR A 13 24.47 59.36 -8.90
N LEU A 14 25.13 59.89 -9.94
CA LEU A 14 25.04 59.34 -11.29
C LEU A 14 25.61 57.91 -11.36
N GLY A 15 26.74 57.65 -10.71
CA GLY A 15 27.33 56.32 -10.60
C GLY A 15 26.38 55.33 -9.93
N TYR A 16 25.78 55.69 -8.80
CA TYR A 16 24.78 54.86 -8.12
C TYR A 16 23.60 54.50 -9.02
N LEU A 17 23.02 55.50 -9.72
CA LEU A 17 21.88 55.28 -10.61
C LEU A 17 22.25 54.33 -11.75
N ALA A 18 23.41 54.55 -12.39
CA ALA A 18 23.88 53.73 -13.49
C ALA A 18 24.13 52.28 -13.05
N PHE A 19 24.90 52.05 -11.99
CA PHE A 19 25.20 50.69 -11.53
C PHE A 19 23.97 49.95 -11.01
N SER A 20 23.07 50.63 -10.30
CA SER A 20 21.82 50.03 -9.82
C SER A 20 20.90 49.66 -10.98
N ALA A 21 20.79 50.53 -11.99
CA ALA A 21 20.00 50.26 -13.19
C ALA A 21 20.61 49.12 -14.02
N SER A 22 21.94 49.07 -14.17
CA SER A 22 22.63 47.97 -14.82
C SER A 22 22.47 46.65 -14.07
N TRP A 23 22.47 46.67 -12.74
CA TRP A 23 22.25 45.46 -11.93
C TRP A 23 20.82 44.92 -12.05
N LEU A 24 19.80 45.79 -12.03
CA LEU A 24 18.42 45.36 -12.31
C LEU A 24 18.23 44.95 -13.78
N GLY A 25 18.87 45.65 -14.73
CA GLY A 25 18.89 45.28 -16.15
C GLY A 25 19.57 43.93 -16.40
N PHE A 26 20.60 43.60 -15.64
CA PHE A 26 21.23 42.28 -15.64
C PHE A 26 20.20 41.20 -15.24
N ALA A 27 19.42 41.41 -14.18
CA ALA A 27 18.35 40.48 -13.81
C ALA A 27 17.26 40.37 -14.88
N TYR A 28 16.86 41.50 -15.50
CA TYR A 28 15.87 41.52 -16.58
C TYR A 28 16.27 40.62 -17.76
N TYR A 29 17.53 40.75 -18.20
CA TYR A 29 18.03 40.03 -19.37
C TYR A 29 18.38 38.58 -19.03
N PHE A 30 19.23 38.37 -18.02
CA PHE A 30 19.77 37.04 -17.73
C PHE A 30 18.78 36.17 -16.93
N GLY A 31 17.95 36.74 -16.07
CA GLY A 31 16.94 36.00 -15.31
C GLY A 31 15.96 35.24 -16.21
N ARG A 32 15.55 35.87 -17.32
CA ARG A 32 14.67 35.26 -18.34
C ARG A 32 15.32 34.13 -19.13
N LEU A 33 16.65 34.12 -19.20
CA LEU A 33 17.39 33.10 -19.95
C LEU A 33 17.70 31.86 -19.10
N ILE A 34 17.62 31.94 -17.76
CA ILE A 34 17.98 30.82 -16.87
C ILE A 34 17.22 29.52 -17.21
N PRO A 35 15.88 29.52 -17.42
CA PRO A 35 15.15 28.28 -17.70
C PRO A 35 15.61 27.53 -18.95
N ASP A 36 16.16 28.24 -19.94
CA ASP A 36 16.54 27.69 -21.25
C ASP A 36 18.04 27.43 -21.43
N LYS A 37 18.83 27.62 -20.37
CA LYS A 37 20.30 27.50 -20.43
C LYS A 37 20.82 26.37 -19.53
N GLN A 38 22.06 25.99 -19.79
CA GLN A 38 22.75 24.93 -19.05
C GLN A 38 23.10 25.37 -17.62
N LEU A 39 23.34 24.40 -16.74
CA LEU A 39 23.61 24.62 -15.31
C LEU A 39 24.73 25.64 -15.04
N TRP A 40 25.84 25.56 -15.79
CA TRP A 40 26.98 26.47 -15.59
C TRP A 40 26.59 27.94 -15.76
N PHE A 41 25.65 28.25 -16.66
CA PHE A 41 25.17 29.60 -16.90
C PHE A 41 24.34 30.11 -15.73
N ALA A 42 23.42 29.28 -15.21
CA ALA A 42 22.63 29.62 -14.03
C ALA A 42 23.51 29.88 -12.80
N LEU A 43 24.56 29.06 -12.60
CA LEU A 43 25.52 29.22 -11.51
C LEU A 43 26.30 30.53 -11.63
N LEU A 44 26.79 30.86 -12.83
CA LEU A 44 27.56 32.08 -13.09
C LEU A 44 26.70 33.33 -12.88
N VAL A 45 25.50 33.36 -13.47
CA VAL A 45 24.57 34.49 -13.38
C VAL A 45 24.15 34.74 -11.93
N THR A 46 23.82 33.67 -11.19
CA THR A 46 23.47 33.74 -9.76
C THR A 46 24.61 34.30 -8.93
N PHE A 47 25.83 33.80 -9.15
CA PHE A 47 27.00 34.26 -8.42
C PHE A 47 27.27 35.75 -8.66
N LEU A 48 27.31 36.18 -9.93
CA LEU A 48 27.56 37.57 -10.30
C LEU A 48 26.48 38.51 -9.75
N PHE A 49 25.22 38.11 -9.84
CA PHE A 49 24.09 38.89 -9.34
C PHE A 49 24.08 39.03 -7.82
N GLY A 50 24.55 37.99 -7.09
CA GLY A 50 24.62 37.99 -5.63
C GLY A 50 25.76 38.84 -5.04
N LEU A 51 26.78 39.20 -5.83
CA LEU A 51 27.95 39.96 -5.32
C LEU A 51 27.57 41.30 -4.65
N PRO A 52 26.72 42.16 -5.24
CA PRO A 52 26.32 43.41 -4.58
C PRO A 52 25.60 43.18 -3.25
N ILE A 53 24.72 42.18 -3.18
CA ILE A 53 24.00 41.78 -1.96
C ILE A 53 25.01 41.36 -0.89
N TYR A 54 25.95 40.48 -1.25
CA TYR A 54 27.00 40.00 -0.36
C TYR A 54 27.86 41.15 0.17
N PHE A 55 28.35 42.03 -0.72
CA PHE A 55 29.20 43.16 -0.34
C PHE A 55 28.49 44.15 0.60
N ALA A 56 27.21 44.44 0.34
CA ALA A 56 26.41 45.32 1.18
C ALA A 56 26.19 44.74 2.59
N ALA A 57 26.04 43.42 2.68
CA ALA A 57 25.85 42.71 3.94
C ALA A 57 27.15 42.58 4.76
N ILE A 58 28.25 42.15 4.14
CA ILE A 58 29.53 42.01 4.86
C ILE A 58 30.11 43.38 5.25
N TYR A 59 29.81 44.45 4.51
CA TYR A 59 30.10 45.82 4.97
C TYR A 59 29.35 46.14 6.26
N ALA A 60 28.04 45.89 6.31
CA ALA A 60 27.22 46.12 7.49
C ALA A 60 27.73 45.33 8.70
N VAL A 61 28.02 44.03 8.51
CA VAL A 61 28.63 43.18 9.54
C VAL A 61 29.98 43.74 9.98
N THR A 62 30.81 44.22 9.06
CA THR A 62 32.13 44.76 9.42
C THR A 62 32.00 45.96 10.35
N ILE A 63 31.07 46.88 10.06
CA ILE A 63 30.85 48.07 10.90
C ILE A 63 30.29 47.67 12.27
N GLU A 64 29.34 46.73 12.31
CA GLU A 64 28.80 46.20 13.56
C GLU A 64 29.87 45.51 14.41
N ARG A 65 30.77 44.74 13.77
CA ARG A 65 31.89 44.07 14.45
C ARG A 65 32.94 45.07 14.95
N ILE A 66 33.19 46.16 14.23
CA ILE A 66 34.03 47.27 14.73
C ILE A 66 33.42 47.84 16.02
N TYR A 67 32.11 48.14 16.00
CA TYR A 67 31.40 48.66 17.17
C TYR A 67 31.42 47.68 18.36
N LEU A 68 31.04 46.42 18.15
CA LEU A 68 31.03 45.41 19.20
C LEU A 68 32.43 45.10 19.75
N SER A 69 33.47 45.12 18.91
CA SER A 69 34.84 44.85 19.34
C SER A 69 35.36 45.85 20.38
N SER A 70 34.81 47.08 20.40
CA SER A 70 35.12 48.10 21.40
C SER A 70 34.53 47.79 22.79
N GLN A 71 33.56 46.88 22.89
CA GLN A 71 32.83 46.59 24.14
C GLN A 71 33.36 45.37 24.90
N PHE A 72 34.02 44.42 24.22
CA PHE A 72 34.44 43.14 24.82
C PHE A 72 35.90 43.15 25.30
N LYS A 73 36.16 42.54 26.47
CA LYS A 73 37.52 42.19 26.93
C LYS A 73 38.05 40.98 26.12
N LYS A 74 39.35 40.99 25.78
CA LYS A 74 40.02 40.07 24.82
C LYS A 74 39.94 38.55 25.08
N LEU A 75 39.34 38.06 26.17
CA LEU A 75 39.54 36.69 26.69
C LEU A 75 38.28 35.80 26.80
N GLY A 76 37.14 36.16 26.18
CA GLY A 76 35.90 35.35 26.23
C GLY A 76 35.61 34.53 24.97
N ILE A 77 34.92 33.38 25.12
CA ILE A 77 34.33 32.62 23.98
C ILE A 77 33.31 33.48 23.23
N LEU A 78 32.53 34.28 23.96
CA LEU A 78 31.59 35.24 23.38
C LEU A 78 32.33 36.34 22.59
N HIS A 79 33.48 36.81 23.09
CA HIS A 79 34.34 37.72 22.34
C HIS A 79 34.84 37.08 21.04
N TRP A 80 35.28 35.81 21.07
CA TRP A 80 35.71 35.09 19.87
C TRP A 80 34.58 34.95 18.83
N LEU A 81 33.38 34.57 19.27
CA LEU A 81 32.22 34.36 18.39
C LEU A 81 31.71 35.67 17.76
N PHE A 82 31.58 36.73 18.58
CA PHE A 82 30.99 38.01 18.15
C PHE A 82 32.01 39.00 17.58
N THR A 83 33.31 38.75 17.66
CA THR A 83 34.36 39.62 17.08
C THR A 83 34.90 39.07 15.77
N ARG A 84 34.82 37.75 15.52
CA ARG A 84 35.27 37.16 14.25
C ARG A 84 34.23 37.37 13.14
N ARG A 85 34.74 37.72 11.95
CA ARG A 85 33.91 37.98 10.76
C ARG A 85 33.57 36.71 9.97
N ILE A 86 34.39 35.67 10.09
CA ILE A 86 34.37 34.48 9.21
C ILE A 86 32.99 33.81 9.17
N LEU A 87 32.41 33.50 10.33
CA LEU A 87 31.11 32.80 10.38
C LEU A 87 29.98 33.67 9.79
N ALA A 88 29.99 34.97 10.09
CA ALA A 88 29.01 35.90 9.53
C ALA A 88 29.19 36.07 8.02
N TYR A 89 30.43 36.09 7.51
CA TYR A 89 30.71 36.13 6.07
C TYR A 89 30.22 34.86 5.38
N ILE A 90 30.46 33.67 5.96
CA ILE A 90 29.94 32.41 5.42
C ILE A 90 28.41 32.42 5.39
N TRP A 91 27.77 32.85 6.47
CA TRP A 91 26.32 32.97 6.53
C TRP A 91 25.77 33.89 5.44
N TRP A 92 26.34 35.10 5.31
CA TRP A 92 25.90 36.05 4.30
C TRP A 92 26.25 35.63 2.87
N LEU A 93 27.29 34.81 2.67
CA LEU A 93 27.62 34.23 1.38
C LEU A 93 26.53 33.24 0.96
N LEU A 94 26.17 32.30 1.85
CA LEU A 94 25.07 31.36 1.61
C LEU A 94 23.75 32.10 1.37
N TRP A 95 23.43 33.07 2.22
CA TRP A 95 22.25 33.92 2.05
C TRP A 95 22.26 34.63 0.69
N SER A 96 23.38 35.25 0.30
CA SER A 96 23.46 35.99 -0.96
C SER A 96 23.26 35.11 -2.18
N ILE A 97 23.76 33.86 -2.17
CA ILE A 97 23.61 32.92 -3.29
C ILE A 97 22.15 32.43 -3.38
N VAL A 98 21.58 31.97 -2.26
CA VAL A 98 20.20 31.47 -2.21
C VAL A 98 19.22 32.57 -2.60
N PHE A 99 19.36 33.77 -2.02
CA PHE A 99 18.47 34.89 -2.34
C PHE A 99 18.72 35.46 -3.73
N ALA A 100 19.97 35.50 -4.23
CA ALA A 100 20.23 35.93 -5.60
C ALA A 100 19.53 35.00 -6.60
N PHE A 101 19.57 33.70 -6.36
CA PHE A 101 18.89 32.71 -7.20
C PHE A 101 17.37 32.94 -7.21
N LEU A 102 16.75 33.02 -6.02
CA LEU A 102 15.31 33.27 -5.89
C LEU A 102 14.89 34.62 -6.50
N LEU A 103 15.70 35.67 -6.28
CA LEU A 103 15.42 37.01 -6.78
C LEU A 103 15.56 37.10 -8.30
N LEU A 104 16.58 36.47 -8.89
CA LEU A 104 16.74 36.37 -10.35
C LEU A 104 15.57 35.65 -11.00
N PHE A 105 15.11 34.58 -10.36
CA PHE A 105 13.98 33.80 -10.85
C PHE A 105 12.68 34.62 -10.83
N TYR A 106 12.39 35.28 -9.70
CA TYR A 106 11.22 36.15 -9.58
C TYR A 106 11.27 37.31 -10.58
N LEU A 107 12.42 38.01 -10.66
CA LEU A 107 12.60 39.10 -11.63
C LEU A 107 12.51 38.61 -13.08
N GLY A 108 12.99 37.40 -13.36
CA GLY A 108 12.90 36.78 -14.69
C GLY A 108 11.47 36.50 -15.13
N SER A 109 10.61 36.05 -14.20
CA SER A 109 9.20 35.74 -14.44
C SER A 109 8.26 36.96 -14.36
N ALA A 110 8.75 38.06 -13.80
CA ALA A 110 7.99 39.29 -13.59
C ALA A 110 7.50 39.97 -14.88
N GLU A 111 6.33 40.59 -14.76
CA GLU A 111 5.65 41.26 -15.88
C GLU A 111 6.25 42.61 -16.22
N LYS A 112 6.01 43.07 -17.46
CA LYS A 112 6.52 44.37 -17.93
C LYS A 112 6.07 45.55 -17.04
N GLN A 113 4.89 45.46 -16.42
CA GLN A 113 4.37 46.50 -15.53
C GLN A 113 5.09 46.54 -14.17
N GLU A 114 5.37 45.37 -13.58
CA GLU A 114 6.09 45.26 -12.31
C GLU A 114 7.52 45.83 -12.40
N TRP A 115 8.15 45.69 -13.56
CA TRP A 115 9.48 46.25 -13.81
C TRP A 115 9.56 47.76 -13.62
N LEU A 116 8.49 48.52 -13.89
CA LEU A 116 8.46 49.96 -13.61
C LEU A 116 8.62 50.22 -12.12
N ILE A 117 7.99 49.40 -11.28
CA ILE A 117 8.07 49.50 -9.81
C ILE A 117 9.47 49.13 -9.32
N PHE A 118 10.07 48.07 -9.88
CA PHE A 118 11.43 47.66 -9.50
C PHE A 118 12.46 48.74 -9.83
N PHE A 119 12.37 49.35 -11.01
CA PHE A 119 13.24 50.47 -11.38
C PHE A 119 12.97 51.73 -10.54
N ALA A 120 11.72 51.96 -10.11
CA ALA A 120 11.38 53.06 -9.21
C ALA A 120 12.02 52.94 -7.82
N ALA A 121 12.37 51.72 -7.37
CA ALA A 121 13.07 51.52 -6.10
C ALA A 121 14.44 52.22 -6.05
N ILE A 122 15.12 52.38 -7.20
CA ILE A 122 16.44 53.02 -7.29
C ILE A 122 16.37 54.52 -6.90
N PRO A 123 15.59 55.38 -7.59
CA PRO A 123 15.49 56.78 -7.21
C PRO A 123 14.85 56.98 -5.84
N VAL A 124 13.89 56.12 -5.44
CA VAL A 124 13.28 56.17 -4.10
C VAL A 124 14.35 55.93 -3.01
N PHE A 125 15.17 54.89 -3.16
CA PHE A 125 16.28 54.63 -2.24
C PHE A 125 17.26 55.80 -2.18
N ALA A 126 17.64 56.38 -3.32
CA ALA A 126 18.57 57.51 -3.38
C ALA A 126 18.03 58.73 -2.61
N VAL A 127 16.75 59.05 -2.77
CA VAL A 127 16.12 60.17 -2.06
C VAL A 127 16.07 59.90 -0.56
N ILE A 128 15.62 58.71 -0.15
CA ILE A 128 15.54 58.32 1.27
C ILE A 128 16.95 58.37 1.90
N TYR A 129 17.96 57.82 1.23
CA TYR A 129 19.35 57.90 1.68
C TYR A 129 19.84 59.33 1.82
N ALA A 130 19.51 60.19 0.85
CA ALA A 130 19.88 61.60 0.90
C ALA A 130 19.24 62.36 2.06
N THR A 131 18.07 61.92 2.54
CA THR A 131 17.43 62.47 3.75
C THR A 131 18.04 61.96 5.05
N PHE A 132 18.39 60.67 5.14
CA PHE A 132 18.92 60.06 6.37
C PHE A 132 20.41 60.30 6.60
N PHE A 133 21.20 60.40 5.54
CA PHE A 133 22.64 60.64 5.65
C PHE A 133 23.00 61.89 6.48
N PRO A 134 22.46 63.09 6.23
CA PRO A 134 22.80 64.27 7.02
C PRO A 134 22.37 64.16 8.48
N ILE A 135 21.30 63.41 8.78
CA ILE A 135 20.84 63.15 10.15
C ILE A 135 21.88 62.27 10.86
N ALA A 136 22.28 61.16 10.24
CA ALA A 136 23.26 60.25 10.81
C ALA A 136 24.66 60.90 10.94
N ALA A 137 25.05 61.74 9.98
CA ALA A 137 26.35 62.39 9.95
C ALA A 137 26.55 63.44 11.06
N ARG A 138 25.46 63.94 11.66
CA ARG A 138 25.51 64.85 12.82
C ARG A 138 25.86 64.13 14.13
N GLU A 139 25.45 62.87 14.26
CA GLU A 139 25.51 62.12 15.51
C GLU A 139 26.62 61.05 15.54
N TYR A 140 27.00 60.51 14.38
CA TYR A 140 27.87 59.35 14.27
C TYR A 140 29.17 59.64 13.53
N LYS A 141 30.23 58.87 13.88
CA LYS A 141 31.47 58.81 13.11
C LYS A 141 31.19 58.53 11.62
N PRO A 142 32.01 59.02 10.68
CA PRO A 142 31.69 58.97 9.24
C PRO A 142 31.27 57.58 8.72
N TYR A 143 31.99 56.52 9.08
CA TYR A 143 31.69 55.16 8.63
C TYR A 143 30.43 54.56 9.31
N ILE A 144 30.14 54.94 10.56
CA ILE A 144 28.91 54.56 11.27
C ILE A 144 27.72 55.32 10.68
N ALA A 145 27.89 56.60 10.35
CA ALA A 145 26.87 57.41 9.70
C ALA A 145 26.46 56.81 8.34
N VAL A 146 27.44 56.38 7.53
CA VAL A 146 27.19 55.65 6.27
C VAL A 146 26.41 54.36 6.54
N HIS A 147 26.86 53.53 7.48
CA HIS A 147 26.16 52.28 7.80
C HIS A 147 24.72 52.51 8.29
N LYS A 148 24.49 53.41 9.25
CA LYS A 148 23.16 53.70 9.81
C LYS A 148 22.23 54.29 8.77
N SER A 149 22.70 55.24 7.98
CA SER A 149 21.91 55.80 6.88
C SER A 149 21.53 54.74 5.84
N LEU A 150 22.43 53.83 5.47
CA LEU A 150 22.10 52.71 4.58
C LEU A 150 21.07 51.77 5.22
N ALA A 151 21.24 51.41 6.50
CA ALA A 151 20.33 50.52 7.20
C ALA A 151 18.90 51.10 7.30
N TRP A 152 18.78 52.36 7.70
CA TRP A 152 17.49 53.06 7.72
C TRP A 152 16.88 53.18 6.33
N SER A 153 17.70 53.51 5.33
CA SER A 153 17.22 53.66 3.95
C SER A 153 16.71 52.34 3.38
N ARG A 154 17.36 51.21 3.67
CA ARG A 154 16.89 49.88 3.24
C ARG A 154 15.50 49.58 3.79
N TRP A 155 15.30 49.75 5.09
CA TRP A 155 14.00 49.51 5.73
C TRP A 155 12.91 50.45 5.24
N VAL A 156 13.18 51.75 5.19
CA VAL A 156 12.18 52.74 4.76
C VAL A 156 11.87 52.59 3.27
N THR A 157 12.86 52.29 2.43
CA THR A 157 12.62 51.97 1.01
C THR A 157 11.78 50.72 0.87
N ALA A 158 12.11 49.65 1.59
CA ALA A 158 11.35 48.41 1.53
C ALA A 158 9.89 48.62 1.97
N LEU A 159 9.66 49.36 3.06
CA LEU A 159 8.33 49.71 3.54
C LEU A 159 7.56 50.53 2.50
N THR A 160 8.19 51.59 1.98
CA THR A 160 7.56 52.49 1.00
C THR A 160 7.21 51.75 -0.29
N MET A 161 8.14 50.94 -0.81
CA MET A 161 7.94 50.18 -2.04
C MET A 161 6.94 49.04 -1.85
N ALA A 162 6.88 48.40 -0.67
CA ALA A 162 5.87 47.40 -0.37
C ALA A 162 4.46 48.02 -0.32
N VAL A 163 4.27 49.17 0.34
CA VAL A 163 2.99 49.90 0.30
C VAL A 163 2.64 50.28 -1.14
N PHE A 164 3.60 50.82 -1.90
CA PHE A 164 3.39 51.20 -3.29
C PHE A 164 3.00 50.00 -4.15
N PHE A 165 3.64 48.85 -3.97
CA PHE A 165 3.33 47.62 -4.69
C PHE A 165 1.89 47.16 -4.40
N VAL A 166 1.46 47.16 -3.13
CA VAL A 166 0.09 46.81 -2.74
C VAL A 166 -0.97 47.81 -3.23
N VAL A 167 -0.61 49.08 -3.42
CA VAL A 167 -1.58 50.09 -3.90
C VAL A 167 -1.69 50.12 -5.43
N PHE A 168 -0.58 49.94 -6.14
CA PHE A 168 -0.49 50.23 -7.58
C PHE A 168 -0.39 49.00 -8.49
N VAL A 169 0.00 47.84 -7.97
CA VAL A 169 -0.07 46.61 -8.78
C VAL A 169 -1.52 46.21 -8.88
N ASN A 170 -1.98 45.97 -10.11
CA ASN A 170 -3.34 45.50 -10.33
C ASN A 170 -3.42 44.06 -9.80
N HIS A 171 -4.07 43.86 -8.66
CA HIS A 171 -4.23 42.53 -8.04
C HIS A 171 -5.23 41.65 -8.81
N SER A 172 -5.66 42.09 -9.99
CA SER A 172 -6.57 41.39 -10.89
C SER A 172 -6.06 40.03 -11.34
N ASP A 173 -4.75 39.76 -11.41
CA ASP A 173 -4.26 38.39 -11.65
C ASP A 173 -4.37 37.48 -10.42
N ALA A 174 -4.42 38.04 -9.21
CA ALA A 174 -4.76 37.28 -8.00
C ALA A 174 -6.27 36.96 -7.89
N SER A 175 -7.08 37.50 -8.81
CA SER A 175 -8.50 37.14 -8.96
C SER A 175 -8.71 35.90 -9.85
N ARG A 176 -7.64 35.31 -10.41
CA ARG A 176 -7.73 33.93 -10.92
C ARG A 176 -7.92 33.00 -9.73
N GLN A 177 -9.17 32.81 -9.36
CA GLN A 177 -9.58 31.70 -8.51
C GLN A 177 -9.28 30.43 -9.29
N TYR A 178 -8.17 29.79 -8.95
CA TYR A 178 -7.93 28.42 -9.37
C TYR A 178 -8.99 27.54 -8.70
N ALA A 179 -9.65 26.67 -9.46
CA ALA A 179 -10.68 25.80 -8.91
C ALA A 179 -10.09 24.82 -7.89
N SER A 180 -8.80 24.49 -8.04
CA SER A 180 -8.06 23.64 -7.11
C SER A 180 -6.60 24.08 -6.96
N LEU A 181 -5.98 23.68 -5.84
CA LEU A 181 -4.55 23.86 -5.62
C LEU A 181 -3.71 23.11 -6.68
N ALA A 182 -4.21 21.97 -7.19
CA ALA A 182 -3.56 21.26 -8.29
C ALA A 182 -3.53 22.08 -9.57
N GLU A 183 -4.66 22.70 -9.94
CA GLU A 183 -4.71 23.55 -11.13
C GLU A 183 -3.75 24.74 -11.01
N ALA A 184 -3.67 25.37 -9.83
CA ALA A 184 -2.72 26.46 -9.57
C ALA A 184 -1.26 26.01 -9.75
N VAL A 185 -0.93 24.84 -9.20
CA VAL A 185 0.41 24.26 -9.25
C VAL A 185 0.78 23.81 -10.66
N THR A 186 -0.13 23.16 -11.40
CA THR A 186 0.14 22.65 -12.75
C THR A 186 0.32 23.80 -13.74
N MET A 187 -0.58 24.78 -13.71
CA MET A 187 -0.50 25.96 -14.58
C MET A 187 0.78 26.76 -14.33
N GLU A 188 1.16 26.94 -13.07
CA GLU A 188 2.36 27.71 -12.74
C GLU A 188 3.65 26.91 -12.96
N SER A 189 3.63 25.59 -12.76
CA SER A 189 4.76 24.72 -13.12
C SER A 189 4.99 24.69 -14.63
N GLN A 190 3.93 24.62 -15.44
CA GLN A 190 4.02 24.68 -16.90
C GLN A 190 4.56 26.02 -17.41
N ARG A 191 4.23 27.13 -16.75
CA ARG A 191 4.79 28.47 -17.07
C ARG A 191 6.32 28.50 -16.90
N LEU A 192 6.87 27.60 -16.08
CA LEU A 192 8.27 27.56 -15.66
C LEU A 192 9.04 26.37 -16.27
N ASP A 193 8.37 25.55 -17.10
CA ASP A 193 9.01 24.47 -17.85
C ASP A 193 9.94 25.07 -18.91
N GLY A 194 11.24 24.85 -18.74
CA GLY A 194 12.29 25.29 -19.63
C GLY A 194 12.89 24.14 -20.43
N THR A 195 13.64 24.48 -21.49
CA THR A 195 14.26 23.50 -22.41
C THR A 195 15.60 22.92 -21.92
N THR A 196 15.95 23.13 -20.65
CA THR A 196 17.27 22.77 -20.11
C THR A 196 17.47 21.26 -19.91
N ASN A 197 18.71 20.81 -20.10
CA ASN A 197 19.14 19.42 -19.86
C ASN A 197 19.63 19.19 -18.41
N SER A 198 19.48 20.17 -17.51
CA SER A 198 19.82 20.03 -16.09
C SER A 198 18.59 19.64 -15.29
N ILE A 199 18.65 18.48 -14.64
CA ILE A 199 17.58 17.99 -13.77
C ILE A 199 17.43 18.89 -12.55
N LEU A 200 18.53 19.43 -12.02
CA LEU A 200 18.48 20.38 -10.91
C LEU A 200 17.71 21.64 -11.28
N ILE A 201 17.95 22.24 -12.45
CA ILE A 201 17.18 23.42 -12.89
C ILE A 201 15.72 23.03 -13.13
N LEU A 202 15.45 21.90 -13.78
CA LEU A 202 14.08 21.44 -14.03
C LEU A 202 13.30 21.20 -12.73
N GLU A 203 13.88 20.48 -11.77
CA GLU A 203 13.25 20.22 -10.47
C GLU A 203 13.15 21.48 -9.60
N THR A 204 14.12 22.40 -9.71
CA THR A 204 14.05 23.68 -9.00
C THR A 204 12.96 24.57 -9.59
N ASN A 205 12.84 24.64 -10.92
CA ASN A 205 11.75 25.37 -11.60
C ASN A 205 10.39 24.78 -11.23
N ARG A 206 10.27 23.44 -11.18
CA ARG A 206 9.04 22.76 -10.76
C ARG A 206 8.72 22.97 -9.28
N LEU A 207 9.72 22.93 -8.39
CA LEU A 207 9.53 23.22 -6.97
C LEU A 207 9.13 24.68 -6.76
N LEU A 208 9.70 25.60 -7.54
CA LEU A 208 9.31 27.01 -7.53
C LEU A 208 7.90 27.21 -8.10
N GLY A 209 7.53 26.52 -9.18
CA GLY A 209 6.17 26.51 -9.72
C GLY A 209 5.15 25.95 -8.73
N PHE A 210 5.53 24.92 -7.98
CA PHE A 210 4.74 24.40 -6.87
C PHE A 210 4.56 25.44 -5.75
N ILE A 211 5.65 26.06 -5.28
CA ILE A 211 5.58 27.12 -4.25
C ILE A 211 4.74 28.31 -4.73
N GLU A 212 4.91 28.72 -5.98
CA GLU A 212 4.18 29.84 -6.58
C GLU A 212 2.70 29.51 -6.79
N GLY A 213 2.38 28.29 -7.24
CA GLY A 213 1.01 27.79 -7.35
C GLY A 213 0.31 27.71 -6.00
N MET A 214 0.99 27.17 -4.97
CA MET A 214 0.51 27.20 -3.58
C MET A 214 0.28 28.64 -3.10
N LYS A 215 1.26 29.53 -3.33
CA LYS A 215 1.17 30.93 -2.93
C LYS A 215 -0.06 31.59 -3.57
N ARG A 216 -0.26 31.41 -4.87
CA ARG A 216 -1.40 32.02 -5.58
C ARG A 216 -2.74 31.43 -5.18
N TYR A 217 -2.85 30.12 -4.99
CA TYR A 217 -4.05 29.47 -4.47
C TYR A 217 -4.39 29.95 -3.05
N ALA A 218 -3.40 29.99 -2.16
CA ALA A 218 -3.56 30.46 -0.79
C ALA A 218 -3.94 31.94 -0.75
N LEU A 219 -3.31 32.78 -1.57
CA LEU A 219 -3.65 34.19 -1.72
C LEU A 219 -5.07 34.39 -2.30
N GLY A 220 -5.48 33.60 -3.29
CA GLY A 220 -6.86 33.63 -3.82
C GLY A 220 -7.91 33.21 -2.80
N SER A 221 -7.60 32.19 -1.99
CA SER A 221 -8.46 31.74 -0.87
C SER A 221 -8.49 32.76 0.28
N LEU A 222 -7.38 33.44 0.55
CA LEU A 222 -7.30 34.53 1.52
C LEU A 222 -8.10 35.74 1.06
N HIS A 223 -8.07 36.06 -0.24
CA HIS A 223 -8.85 37.15 -0.81
C HIS A 223 -10.35 36.90 -0.66
N SER A 224 -10.82 35.65 -0.89
CA SER A 224 -12.23 35.30 -0.68
C SER A 224 -12.66 35.32 0.79
N PHE A 225 -11.72 35.06 1.73
CA PHE A 225 -12.00 35.09 3.17
C PHE A 225 -11.90 36.50 3.79
N SER A 226 -10.85 37.26 3.45
CA SER A 226 -10.59 38.59 3.97
C SER A 226 -9.58 39.37 3.12
N ASP A 227 -10.04 40.46 2.52
CA ASP A 227 -9.18 41.41 1.79
C ASP A 227 -8.03 41.96 2.64
N VAL A 228 -8.27 42.18 3.94
CA VAL A 228 -7.25 42.73 4.84
C VAL A 228 -6.11 41.73 5.06
N LEU A 229 -6.44 40.45 5.26
CA LEU A 229 -5.42 39.40 5.42
C LEU A 229 -4.66 39.14 4.11
N TYR A 230 -5.37 39.15 2.98
CA TYR A 230 -4.77 39.07 1.66
C TYR A 230 -3.74 40.20 1.45
N LEU A 231 -4.15 41.46 1.61
CA LEU A 231 -3.27 42.61 1.44
C LEU A 231 -2.10 42.59 2.44
N GLY A 232 -2.34 42.12 3.67
CA GLY A 232 -1.30 41.92 4.68
C GLY A 232 -0.24 40.90 4.26
N CYS A 233 -0.64 39.76 3.70
CA CYS A 233 0.28 38.74 3.21
C CYS A 233 1.09 39.22 2.00
N VAL A 234 0.43 39.88 1.03
CA VAL A 234 1.11 40.49 -0.13
C VAL A 234 2.12 41.53 0.37
N PHE A 235 1.73 42.40 1.29
CA PHE A 235 2.60 43.41 1.87
C PHE A 235 3.86 42.80 2.52
N LEU A 236 3.71 41.76 3.35
CA LEU A 236 4.85 41.10 4.00
C LEU A 236 5.80 40.44 2.99
N GLY A 237 5.26 39.80 1.96
CA GLY A 237 6.07 39.23 0.86
C GLY A 237 6.84 40.30 0.10
N SER A 238 6.15 41.39 -0.27
CA SER A 238 6.75 42.55 -0.95
C SER A 238 7.82 43.22 -0.07
N LEU A 239 7.62 43.29 1.25
CA LEU A 239 8.59 43.87 2.18
C LEU A 239 9.92 43.10 2.15
N LEU A 240 9.87 41.76 2.22
CA LEU A 240 11.06 40.92 2.13
C LEU A 240 11.76 41.06 0.77
N PHE A 241 10.98 41.08 -0.31
CA PHE A 241 11.50 41.27 -1.67
C PHE A 241 12.22 42.62 -1.81
N PHE A 242 11.54 43.73 -1.50
CA PHE A 242 12.12 45.07 -1.65
C PHE A 242 13.25 45.33 -0.68
N TYR A 243 13.28 44.68 0.50
CA TYR A 243 14.44 44.75 1.38
C TYR A 243 15.70 44.16 0.72
N ASN A 244 15.59 43.01 0.04
CA ASN A 244 16.73 42.40 -0.65
C ASN A 244 17.14 43.19 -1.90
N VAL A 245 16.18 43.75 -2.65
CA VAL A 245 16.48 44.70 -3.74
C VAL A 245 17.21 45.92 -3.20
N ALA A 246 16.71 46.53 -2.11
CA ALA A 246 17.34 47.67 -1.45
C ALA A 246 18.73 47.32 -0.91
N LEU A 247 18.93 46.11 -0.39
CA LEU A 247 20.23 45.61 0.04
C LEU A 247 21.23 45.55 -1.13
N GLY A 248 20.82 44.99 -2.27
CA GLY A 248 21.65 44.92 -3.48
C GLY A 248 22.04 46.29 -4.01
N ILE A 249 21.07 47.17 -4.27
CA ILE A 249 21.36 48.52 -4.80
C ILE A 249 22.17 49.36 -3.80
N SER A 250 21.98 49.17 -2.49
CA SER A 250 22.73 49.91 -1.48
C SER A 250 24.24 49.70 -1.55
N SER A 251 24.69 48.58 -2.12
CA SER A 251 26.12 48.30 -2.34
C SER A 251 26.78 49.37 -3.20
N PHE A 252 26.08 49.84 -4.23
CA PHE A 252 26.58 50.87 -5.15
C PHE A 252 26.55 52.29 -4.54
N MET A 253 25.88 52.46 -3.39
CA MET A 253 25.89 53.72 -2.65
C MET A 253 27.09 53.81 -1.70
N VAL A 254 27.71 52.67 -1.32
CA VAL A 254 28.89 52.64 -0.45
C VAL A 254 30.11 53.22 -1.19
N PRO A 255 30.89 54.13 -0.58
CA PRO A 255 32.12 54.61 -1.19
C PRO A 255 33.13 53.47 -1.41
N LEU A 256 33.83 53.46 -2.56
CA LEU A 256 34.84 52.44 -2.86
C LEU A 256 35.97 52.35 -1.81
N SER A 257 36.30 53.46 -1.16
CA SER A 257 37.27 53.48 -0.06
C SER A 257 36.81 52.64 1.13
N GLU A 258 35.51 52.67 1.45
CA GLU A 258 34.94 51.98 2.62
C GLU A 258 34.96 50.45 2.47
N HIS A 259 34.94 49.92 1.24
CA HIS A 259 35.12 48.48 1.00
C HIS A 259 36.48 47.96 1.48
N ARG A 260 37.51 48.82 1.61
CA ARG A 260 38.80 48.42 2.18
C ARG A 260 38.67 47.90 3.61
N ARG A 261 37.68 48.36 4.40
CA ARG A 261 37.43 47.87 5.78
C ARG A 261 37.08 46.40 5.83
N ILE A 262 36.40 45.89 4.79
CA ILE A 262 35.94 44.49 4.71
C ILE A 262 37.14 43.54 4.69
N PHE A 263 38.22 43.95 4.02
CA PHE A 263 39.43 43.14 3.81
C PHE A 263 40.58 43.52 4.74
N ALA A 264 40.57 44.75 5.29
CA ALA A 264 41.53 45.19 6.30
C ALA A 264 41.18 44.66 7.71
N PRO A 265 42.16 44.57 8.63
CA PRO A 265 41.93 44.24 10.04
C PRO A 265 40.87 45.15 10.70
N ILE A 266 40.21 44.66 11.75
CA ILE A 266 39.20 45.45 12.50
C ILE A 266 39.90 46.62 13.18
N GLN A 267 39.57 47.84 12.78
CA GLN A 267 40.13 49.07 13.33
C GLN A 267 39.04 50.14 13.39
N ASP A 268 39.00 50.88 14.49
CA ASP A 268 38.16 52.06 14.68
C ASP A 268 38.93 53.31 14.22
N THR A 269 38.98 53.50 12.90
CA THR A 269 39.61 54.67 12.26
C THR A 269 38.64 55.33 11.29
N ASP A 270 38.65 56.66 11.20
CA ASP A 270 37.74 57.39 10.30
C ASP A 270 38.01 57.12 8.83
N GLN A 271 39.27 56.86 8.47
CA GLN A 271 39.65 56.43 7.13
C GLN A 271 40.18 55.01 7.15
N PRO A 272 39.75 54.16 6.20
CA PRO A 272 40.21 52.79 6.14
C PRO A 272 41.65 52.70 5.59
N PRO A 273 42.53 51.92 6.22
CA PRO A 273 43.90 51.74 5.74
C PRO A 273 43.92 51.03 4.37
N ALA A 274 45.05 51.12 3.68
CA ALA A 274 45.28 50.32 2.49
C ALA A 274 45.26 48.83 2.85
N VAL A 275 44.61 48.02 2.01
CA VAL A 275 44.55 46.57 2.18
C VAL A 275 45.91 46.00 1.76
N SER A 276 46.50 45.14 2.60
CA SER A 276 47.80 44.53 2.28
C SER A 276 47.69 43.62 1.04
N PRO A 277 48.75 43.49 0.22
CA PRO A 277 48.75 42.56 -0.91
C PRO A 277 48.43 41.11 -0.48
N TRP A 278 48.88 40.73 0.72
CA TRP A 278 48.56 39.43 1.32
C TRP A 278 47.07 39.23 1.57
N ALA A 279 46.37 40.24 2.09
CA ALA A 279 44.93 40.14 2.33
C ALA A 279 44.13 40.01 1.02
N TRP A 280 44.57 40.69 -0.05
CA TRP A 280 44.01 40.50 -1.39
C TRP A 280 44.26 39.09 -1.93
N ALA A 281 45.50 38.60 -1.81
CA ALA A 281 45.86 37.24 -2.23
C ALA A 281 45.03 36.19 -1.49
N LEU A 282 44.89 36.33 -0.17
CA LEU A 282 44.13 35.39 0.67
C LEU A 282 42.63 35.42 0.34
N THR A 283 42.05 36.62 0.16
CA THR A 283 40.65 36.77 -0.23
C THR A 283 40.39 36.17 -1.61
N SER A 284 41.28 36.41 -2.57
CA SER A 284 41.20 35.84 -3.91
C SER A 284 41.33 34.31 -3.87
N ALA A 285 42.26 33.78 -3.07
CA ALA A 285 42.44 32.35 -2.89
C ALA A 285 41.20 31.68 -2.28
N PHE A 286 40.60 32.28 -1.23
CA PHE A 286 39.37 31.75 -0.63
C PHE A 286 38.17 31.86 -1.57
N ALA A 287 38.02 32.96 -2.30
CA ALA A 287 36.96 33.10 -3.29
C ALA A 287 37.10 32.07 -4.42
N THR A 288 38.31 31.89 -4.93
CA THR A 288 38.63 30.87 -5.95
C THR A 288 38.37 29.47 -5.42
N PHE A 289 38.83 29.16 -4.20
CA PHE A 289 38.58 27.88 -3.55
C PHE A 289 37.09 27.62 -3.39
N PHE A 290 36.34 28.60 -2.88
CA PHE A 290 34.90 28.49 -2.73
C PHE A 290 34.21 28.23 -4.09
N ILE A 291 34.53 28.99 -5.13
CA ILE A 291 33.88 28.83 -6.45
C ILE A 291 34.18 27.44 -7.03
N PHE A 292 35.46 27.05 -7.10
CA PHE A 292 35.88 25.86 -7.84
C PHE A 292 35.80 24.56 -7.06
N PHE A 293 35.87 24.60 -5.72
CA PHE A 293 35.88 23.39 -4.88
C PHE A 293 34.61 23.22 -4.04
N ILE A 294 33.80 24.27 -3.87
CA ILE A 294 32.57 24.20 -3.08
C ILE A 294 31.35 24.47 -3.97
N TYR A 295 31.19 25.69 -4.49
CA TYR A 295 29.98 26.14 -5.17
C TYR A 295 29.68 25.35 -6.45
N VAL A 296 30.63 25.27 -7.39
CA VAL A 296 30.42 24.53 -8.64
C VAL A 296 30.35 23.01 -8.41
N PRO A 297 31.27 22.36 -7.67
CA PRO A 297 31.19 20.92 -7.46
C PRO A 297 29.96 20.49 -6.65
N SER A 298 29.55 21.24 -5.62
CA SER A 298 28.36 20.86 -4.83
C SER A 298 27.09 20.91 -5.68
N THR A 299 26.92 21.93 -6.52
CA THR A 299 25.74 22.06 -7.39
C THR A 299 25.74 21.02 -8.51
N VAL A 300 26.90 20.73 -9.11
CA VAL A 300 27.04 19.63 -10.09
C VAL A 300 26.82 18.27 -9.43
N TYR A 301 27.32 18.05 -8.21
CA TYR A 301 27.11 16.82 -7.46
C TYR A 301 25.62 16.61 -7.15
N VAL A 302 24.91 17.65 -6.71
CA VAL A 302 23.46 17.56 -6.47
C VAL A 302 22.71 17.28 -7.78
N ASP A 303 23.06 17.95 -8.90
CA ASP A 303 22.46 17.66 -10.22
C ASP A 303 22.73 16.22 -10.67
N ALA A 304 23.94 15.70 -10.46
CA ALA A 304 24.32 14.33 -10.77
C ALA A 304 23.63 13.30 -9.86
N TRP A 305 23.55 13.59 -8.55
CA TRP A 305 22.88 12.75 -7.57
C TRP A 305 21.37 12.65 -7.84
N LEU A 306 20.74 13.76 -8.25
CA LEU A 306 19.33 13.75 -8.69
C LEU A 306 19.16 12.91 -9.96
N ARG A 307 20.10 12.98 -10.93
CA ARG A 307 20.09 12.10 -12.12
C ARG A 307 20.20 10.62 -11.77
N SER A 308 20.99 10.26 -10.76
CA SER A 308 21.22 8.85 -10.40
C SER A 308 20.16 8.26 -9.47
N ASN A 309 19.27 9.07 -8.87
CA ASN A 309 18.25 8.62 -7.91
C ASN A 309 16.82 9.00 -8.38
N PRO A 310 16.32 8.40 -9.48
CA PRO A 310 14.98 8.70 -10.01
C PRO A 310 13.86 8.27 -9.06
N GLU A 311 14.10 7.35 -8.13
CA GLU A 311 13.10 6.95 -7.12
C GLU A 311 12.84 8.04 -6.09
N THR A 312 13.87 8.77 -5.65
CA THR A 312 13.67 9.94 -4.76
C THR A 312 12.95 11.07 -5.50
N ILE A 313 13.17 11.22 -6.80
CA ILE A 313 12.36 12.15 -7.63
C ILE A 313 10.92 11.66 -7.70
N LYS A 314 10.66 10.35 -7.84
CA LYS A 314 9.31 9.77 -7.77
C LYS A 314 8.65 9.93 -6.39
N GLU A 315 9.39 9.84 -5.28
CA GLU A 315 8.88 10.12 -3.93
C GLU A 315 8.60 11.61 -3.71
N ILE A 316 9.48 12.49 -4.21
CA ILE A 316 9.25 13.94 -4.25
C ILE A 316 8.06 14.26 -5.16
N GLN A 317 7.87 13.55 -6.28
CA GLN A 317 6.70 13.68 -7.15
C GLN A 317 5.43 13.14 -6.49
N ALA A 318 5.50 11.97 -5.83
CA ALA A 318 4.38 11.38 -5.10
C ALA A 318 3.94 12.24 -3.91
N SER A 319 4.88 12.94 -3.25
CA SER A 319 4.58 13.94 -2.22
C SER A 319 4.13 15.30 -2.78
N LYS A 320 4.44 15.63 -4.03
CA LYS A 320 3.92 16.83 -4.76
C LYS A 320 2.55 16.59 -5.41
N GLN A 321 2.20 15.34 -5.72
CA GLN A 321 1.01 14.95 -6.49
C GLN A 321 -0.18 14.55 -5.59
N THR A 322 -0.16 14.96 -4.30
CA THR A 322 -1.30 14.80 -3.39
C THR A 322 -2.36 15.90 -3.57
N VAL A 323 -2.61 16.35 -4.80
CA VAL A 323 -3.79 17.19 -5.14
C VAL A 323 -4.41 16.84 -6.50
N ILE A 324 -3.99 15.77 -7.18
CA ILE A 324 -4.90 15.16 -8.17
C ILE A 324 -5.83 14.28 -7.32
N GLN A 325 -7.15 14.47 -7.45
CA GLN A 325 -8.09 13.47 -6.96
C GLN A 325 -7.87 12.23 -7.81
N THR A 326 -6.90 11.40 -7.38
CA THR A 326 -6.79 10.05 -7.85
C THR A 326 -8.10 9.38 -7.51
N VAL A 327 -8.75 8.81 -8.51
CA VAL A 327 -10.01 8.12 -8.33
C VAL A 327 -9.87 6.71 -8.90
N GLU A 328 -10.57 5.77 -8.29
CA GLU A 328 -10.79 4.45 -8.86
C GLU A 328 -12.12 4.48 -9.61
N MET A 329 -12.14 3.93 -10.82
CA MET A 329 -13.36 3.79 -11.59
C MET A 329 -13.91 2.38 -11.36
N ILE A 330 -15.09 2.29 -10.75
CA ILE A 330 -15.78 1.03 -10.48
C ILE A 330 -17.10 1.03 -11.24
N GLY A 331 -17.21 0.22 -12.29
CA GLY A 331 -18.29 0.37 -13.28
C GLY A 331 -18.15 1.72 -14.01
N ASP A 332 -19.20 2.54 -13.96
CA ASP A 332 -19.25 3.87 -14.58
C ASP A 332 -19.10 5.03 -13.57
N ASP A 333 -18.96 4.73 -12.28
CA ASP A 333 -18.86 5.71 -11.19
C ASP A 333 -17.41 5.85 -10.66
N TYR A 334 -17.12 6.99 -10.03
CA TYR A 334 -15.82 7.33 -9.46
C TYR A 334 -15.79 7.20 -7.93
N TYR A 335 -14.71 6.63 -7.39
CA TYR A 335 -14.53 6.35 -5.97
C TYR A 335 -13.14 6.77 -5.47
N LYS A 336 -13.00 6.95 -4.14
CA LYS A 336 -11.70 7.26 -3.52
C LYS A 336 -10.68 6.13 -3.76
N PRO A 337 -9.36 6.42 -3.81
CA PRO A 337 -8.32 5.40 -3.92
C PRO A 337 -8.37 4.38 -2.78
N GLY A 338 -8.16 3.11 -3.10
CA GLY A 338 -8.21 2.01 -2.13
C GLY A 338 -9.61 1.44 -1.91
N THR A 339 -10.64 1.92 -2.60
CA THR A 339 -12.01 1.37 -2.50
C THR A 339 -12.05 -0.08 -2.98
N ALA A 340 -11.42 -0.39 -4.11
CA ALA A 340 -11.32 -1.75 -4.62
C ALA A 340 -10.54 -2.68 -3.67
N ALA A 341 -9.49 -2.17 -3.02
CA ALA A 341 -8.72 -2.93 -2.03
C ALA A 341 -9.54 -3.22 -0.75
N GLN A 342 -10.37 -2.28 -0.30
CA GLN A 342 -11.28 -2.49 0.82
C GLN A 342 -12.34 -3.56 0.51
N ILE A 343 -12.88 -3.56 -0.72
CA ILE A 343 -13.82 -4.60 -1.18
C ILE A 343 -13.14 -5.97 -1.23
N GLU A 344 -11.91 -6.04 -1.74
CA GLU A 344 -11.11 -7.27 -1.77
C GLU A 344 -10.82 -7.80 -0.35
N GLN A 345 -10.52 -6.91 0.60
CA GLN A 345 -10.34 -7.29 2.00
C GLN A 345 -11.64 -7.82 2.63
N ALA A 346 -12.79 -7.20 2.34
CA ALA A 346 -14.09 -7.68 2.79
C ALA A 346 -14.46 -9.05 2.18
N TYR A 347 -14.03 -9.32 0.95
CA TYR A 347 -14.14 -10.62 0.30
C TYR A 347 -13.31 -11.68 1.05
N LEU A 348 -12.05 -11.38 1.36
CA LEU A 348 -11.17 -12.29 2.11
C LEU A 348 -11.68 -12.58 3.53
N ASP A 349 -12.22 -11.58 4.23
CA ASP A 349 -12.84 -11.78 5.55
C ASP A 349 -14.03 -12.74 5.47
N SER A 350 -14.90 -12.55 4.46
CA SER A 350 -16.06 -13.42 4.23
C SER A 350 -15.64 -14.86 3.88
N LEU A 351 -14.58 -15.02 3.08
CA LEU A 351 -14.02 -16.32 2.74
C LEU A 351 -13.43 -17.03 3.97
N SER A 352 -12.74 -16.29 4.85
CA SER A 352 -12.17 -16.86 6.08
C SER A 352 -13.25 -17.37 7.05
N LYS A 353 -14.37 -16.64 7.18
CA LYS A 353 -15.53 -17.06 7.98
C LYS A 353 -16.21 -18.30 7.40
N LEU A 354 -16.28 -18.39 6.08
CA LEU A 354 -16.81 -19.56 5.39
C LEU A 354 -15.92 -20.78 5.62
N GLU A 355 -14.59 -20.64 5.49
CA GLU A 355 -13.64 -21.73 5.73
C GLU A 355 -13.70 -22.23 7.17
N ALA A 356 -13.89 -21.34 8.15
CA ALA A 356 -14.09 -21.73 9.54
C ALA A 356 -15.34 -22.62 9.71
N SER A 357 -16.44 -22.30 9.02
CA SER A 357 -17.67 -23.11 9.06
C SER A 357 -17.49 -24.47 8.37
N LEU A 358 -16.74 -24.54 7.27
CA LEU A 358 -16.38 -25.80 6.60
C LEU A 358 -15.44 -26.65 7.46
N GLY A 359 -14.52 -26.03 8.20
CA GLY A 359 -13.68 -26.69 9.19
C GLY A 359 -14.50 -27.45 10.24
N LYS A 360 -15.53 -26.80 10.80
CA LYS A 360 -16.47 -27.42 11.76
C LYS A 360 -17.24 -28.59 11.15
N LEU A 361 -17.66 -28.48 9.89
CA LEU A 361 -18.32 -29.58 9.17
C LEU A 361 -17.39 -30.79 8.98
N ARG A 362 -16.13 -30.56 8.60
CA ARG A 362 -15.13 -31.63 8.47
C ARG A 362 -14.88 -32.34 9.79
N GLU A 363 -14.73 -31.58 10.88
CA GLU A 363 -14.55 -32.13 12.23
C GLU A 363 -15.74 -33.00 12.67
N THR A 364 -16.96 -32.48 12.51
CA THR A 364 -18.20 -33.18 12.87
C THR A 364 -18.37 -34.45 12.03
N THR A 365 -18.02 -34.39 10.75
CA THR A 365 -18.01 -35.54 9.84
C THR A 365 -17.04 -36.62 10.31
N GLY A 366 -15.80 -36.23 10.65
CA GLY A 366 -14.80 -37.17 11.18
C GLY A 366 -15.28 -37.88 12.45
N THR A 367 -15.94 -37.14 13.34
CA THR A 367 -16.53 -37.70 14.57
C THR A 367 -17.67 -38.68 14.26
N GLY A 368 -18.54 -38.37 13.30
CA GLY A 368 -19.63 -39.26 12.90
C GLY A 368 -19.15 -40.60 12.35
N PHE A 369 -18.11 -40.59 11.50
CA PHE A 369 -17.50 -41.82 11.00
C PHE A 369 -16.79 -42.62 12.09
N GLN A 370 -16.12 -41.95 13.05
CA GLN A 370 -15.51 -42.63 14.18
C GLN A 370 -16.56 -43.34 15.06
N GLN A 371 -17.67 -42.67 15.39
CA GLN A 371 -18.76 -43.27 16.15
C GLN A 371 -19.41 -44.45 15.42
N MET A 372 -19.53 -44.37 14.08
CA MET A 372 -19.99 -45.49 13.26
C MET A 372 -19.03 -46.68 13.32
N ALA A 373 -17.72 -46.44 13.30
CA ALA A 373 -16.70 -47.48 13.45
C ALA A 373 -16.75 -48.12 14.85
N ASP A 374 -16.97 -47.32 15.89
CA ASP A 374 -17.10 -47.80 17.28
C ASP A 374 -18.34 -48.72 17.45
N ASN A 375 -19.41 -48.50 16.67
CA ASN A 375 -20.61 -49.34 16.67
C ASN A 375 -20.43 -50.70 15.97
N VAL A 376 -19.31 -50.94 15.28
CA VAL A 376 -19.07 -52.21 14.57
C VAL A 376 -18.98 -53.38 15.55
N ASP A 377 -18.36 -53.18 16.71
CA ASP A 377 -18.22 -54.25 17.72
C ASP A 377 -19.58 -54.66 18.29
N ASP A 378 -20.49 -53.71 18.53
CA ASP A 378 -21.87 -54.00 18.97
C ASP A 378 -22.64 -54.86 17.95
N TYR A 379 -22.43 -54.62 16.65
CA TYR A 379 -23.02 -55.43 15.58
C TYR A 379 -22.44 -56.86 15.59
N LEU A 380 -21.11 -56.99 15.73
CA LEU A 380 -20.45 -58.29 15.73
C LEU A 380 -20.81 -59.11 16.98
N ASP A 381 -20.96 -58.47 18.13
CA ASP A 381 -21.43 -59.12 19.36
C ASP A 381 -22.83 -59.71 19.18
N TRP A 382 -23.72 -59.02 18.46
CA TRP A 382 -25.02 -59.58 18.09
C TRP A 382 -24.90 -60.69 17.02
N TYR A 383 -24.08 -60.48 15.98
CA TYR A 383 -23.89 -61.43 14.88
C TYR A 383 -23.40 -62.80 15.35
N TYR A 384 -22.44 -62.79 16.30
CA TYR A 384 -21.89 -63.98 16.97
C TYR A 384 -22.62 -64.29 18.29
N SER A 385 -23.86 -63.83 18.49
CA SER A 385 -24.66 -64.25 19.65
C SER A 385 -25.62 -65.39 19.29
N LEU A 386 -25.99 -66.21 20.28
CA LEU A 386 -27.01 -67.25 20.10
C LEU A 386 -28.34 -66.70 19.56
N PRO A 387 -28.92 -65.60 20.11
CA PRO A 387 -30.12 -65.00 19.52
C PRO A 387 -29.93 -64.57 18.06
N GLY A 388 -28.78 -63.99 17.72
CA GLY A 388 -28.47 -63.58 16.33
C GLY A 388 -28.39 -64.76 15.36
N GLU A 389 -27.87 -65.91 15.78
CA GLU A 389 -27.86 -67.15 14.99
C GLU A 389 -29.30 -67.62 14.68
N TYR A 390 -30.19 -67.66 15.68
CA TYR A 390 -31.59 -68.04 15.47
C TYR A 390 -32.32 -67.06 14.53
N GLU A 391 -32.10 -65.76 14.67
CA GLU A 391 -32.71 -64.77 13.77
C GLU A 391 -32.24 -64.95 12.32
N ARG A 392 -30.95 -65.23 12.09
CA ARG A 392 -30.39 -65.52 10.76
C ARG A 392 -30.99 -66.78 10.13
N ILE A 393 -31.22 -67.84 10.91
CA ILE A 393 -31.88 -69.07 10.43
C ILE A 393 -33.28 -68.78 9.91
N VAL A 394 -34.06 -68.00 10.66
CA VAL A 394 -35.43 -67.63 10.28
C VAL A 394 -35.41 -66.79 9.00
N ALA A 395 -34.56 -65.77 8.93
CA ALA A 395 -34.44 -64.90 7.76
C ALA A 395 -33.98 -65.66 6.50
N LEU A 396 -33.14 -66.69 6.66
CA LEU A 396 -32.74 -67.60 5.59
C LEU A 396 -33.91 -68.47 5.11
N ALA A 397 -34.68 -69.05 6.04
CA ALA A 397 -35.83 -69.89 5.73
C ALA A 397 -36.94 -69.13 4.96
N THR A 398 -37.06 -67.82 5.20
CA THR A 398 -38.02 -66.95 4.49
C THR A 398 -37.45 -66.32 3.22
N GLY A 399 -36.18 -66.57 2.88
CA GLY A 399 -35.55 -66.06 1.66
C GLY A 399 -35.20 -64.57 1.67
N VAL A 400 -35.17 -63.92 2.84
CA VAL A 400 -34.92 -62.47 2.99
C VAL A 400 -33.61 -62.13 3.69
N LEU A 401 -32.76 -63.14 3.94
CA LEU A 401 -31.55 -63.02 4.74
C LEU A 401 -30.66 -61.85 4.32
N GLU A 402 -30.39 -61.68 3.02
CA GLU A 402 -29.46 -60.66 2.53
C GLU A 402 -29.93 -59.24 2.86
N ASN A 403 -31.19 -58.92 2.53
CA ASN A 403 -31.79 -57.61 2.82
C ASN A 403 -31.92 -57.37 4.34
N TRP A 404 -32.27 -58.40 5.10
CA TRP A 404 -32.44 -58.29 6.54
C TRP A 404 -31.10 -58.10 7.28
N MET A 405 -30.05 -58.79 6.82
CA MET A 405 -28.68 -58.62 7.34
C MET A 405 -28.14 -57.23 7.03
N ALA A 406 -28.40 -56.73 5.82
CA ALA A 406 -28.09 -55.36 5.41
C ALA A 406 -28.79 -54.33 6.32
N GLU A 407 -30.09 -54.52 6.58
CA GLU A 407 -30.87 -53.65 7.46
C GLU A 407 -30.37 -53.68 8.91
N LYS A 408 -30.05 -54.86 9.46
CA LYS A 408 -29.46 -55.01 10.79
C LYS A 408 -28.11 -54.30 10.90
N LEU A 409 -27.21 -54.53 9.93
CA LEU A 409 -25.91 -53.86 9.89
C LEU A 409 -26.09 -52.34 9.88
N GLN A 410 -26.95 -51.82 8.99
CA GLN A 410 -27.26 -50.40 8.92
C GLN A 410 -27.78 -49.85 10.26
N ASN A 411 -28.71 -50.56 10.91
CA ASN A 411 -29.30 -50.14 12.19
C ASN A 411 -28.26 -50.06 13.32
N TYR A 412 -27.34 -51.03 13.41
CA TYR A 412 -26.27 -50.99 14.40
C TYR A 412 -25.26 -49.89 14.10
N LEU A 413 -24.82 -49.75 12.84
CA LEU A 413 -23.89 -48.69 12.44
C LEU A 413 -24.45 -47.29 12.73
N MET A 414 -25.76 -47.11 12.59
CA MET A 414 -26.46 -45.85 12.83
C MET A 414 -26.94 -45.64 14.28
N LYS A 415 -26.66 -46.59 15.18
CA LYS A 415 -27.08 -46.53 16.58
C LYS A 415 -26.55 -45.26 17.25
N GLY A 416 -27.44 -44.54 17.95
CA GLY A 416 -27.07 -43.29 18.63
C GLY A 416 -27.09 -42.04 17.74
N ASN A 417 -27.63 -42.10 16.51
CA ASN A 417 -27.74 -40.97 15.59
C ASN A 417 -26.38 -40.34 15.22
N VAL A 418 -25.43 -41.20 14.84
CA VAL A 418 -24.01 -40.85 14.57
C VAL A 418 -23.82 -39.71 13.55
N PHE A 419 -24.75 -39.52 12.61
CA PHE A 419 -24.69 -38.46 11.59
C PHE A 419 -25.69 -37.31 11.80
N GLY A 420 -26.47 -37.31 12.88
CA GLY A 420 -27.35 -36.19 13.23
C GLY A 420 -26.61 -34.86 13.38
N PRO A 421 -25.46 -34.81 14.09
CA PRO A 421 -24.64 -33.60 14.18
C PRO A 421 -24.10 -33.12 12.83
N VAL A 422 -23.78 -34.05 11.91
CA VAL A 422 -23.32 -33.71 10.55
C VAL A 422 -24.43 -33.04 9.75
N GLN A 423 -25.65 -33.57 9.85
CA GLN A 423 -26.83 -32.94 9.26
C GLN A 423 -27.03 -31.51 9.75
N GLN A 424 -26.95 -31.29 11.07
CA GLN A 424 -27.06 -29.95 11.65
C GLN A 424 -25.93 -29.03 11.14
N SER A 425 -24.69 -29.53 11.09
CA SER A 425 -23.55 -28.75 10.60
C SER A 425 -23.67 -28.37 9.12
N ILE A 426 -24.29 -29.20 8.27
CA ILE A 426 -24.55 -28.85 6.87
C ILE A 426 -25.55 -27.69 6.78
N GLU A 427 -26.63 -27.76 7.57
CA GLU A 427 -27.63 -26.70 7.59
C GLU A 427 -27.07 -25.38 8.15
N GLU A 428 -26.27 -25.45 9.22
CA GLU A 428 -25.54 -24.30 9.76
C GLU A 428 -24.62 -23.66 8.71
N VAL A 429 -23.87 -24.47 7.95
CA VAL A 429 -22.96 -23.99 6.89
C VAL A 429 -23.73 -23.28 5.77
N LEU A 430 -24.88 -23.83 5.35
CA LEU A 430 -25.69 -23.24 4.28
C LEU A 430 -26.38 -21.95 4.72
N GLN A 431 -26.96 -21.93 5.92
CA GLN A 431 -27.55 -20.72 6.50
C GLN A 431 -26.49 -19.63 6.71
N ASN A 432 -25.34 -19.98 7.26
CA ASN A 432 -24.21 -19.06 7.42
C ASN A 432 -23.71 -18.54 6.07
N ASN A 433 -23.64 -19.38 5.03
CA ASN A 433 -23.28 -18.93 3.69
C ASN A 433 -24.28 -17.90 3.15
N GLN A 434 -25.59 -18.13 3.26
CA GLN A 434 -26.61 -17.17 2.85
C GLN A 434 -26.51 -15.83 3.60
N GLN A 435 -26.27 -15.89 4.91
CA GLN A 435 -26.05 -14.70 5.72
C GLN A 435 -24.79 -13.94 5.27
N LEU A 436 -23.66 -14.64 5.11
CA LEU A 436 -22.40 -14.05 4.64
C LEU A 436 -22.53 -13.43 3.24
N ARG A 437 -23.29 -14.04 2.32
CA ARG A 437 -23.59 -13.42 1.01
C ARG A 437 -24.32 -12.09 1.16
N THR A 438 -25.29 -12.03 2.06
CA THR A 438 -26.08 -10.81 2.31
C THR A 438 -25.23 -9.74 2.99
N GLU A 439 -24.46 -10.12 4.01
CA GLU A 439 -23.54 -9.21 4.71
C GLU A 439 -22.46 -8.68 3.77
N HIS A 440 -21.92 -9.52 2.89
CA HIS A 440 -20.93 -9.11 1.89
C HIS A 440 -21.52 -8.05 0.94
N LEU A 441 -22.71 -8.29 0.38
CA LEU A 441 -23.37 -7.33 -0.50
C LEU A 441 -23.65 -6.00 0.22
N GLN A 442 -24.15 -6.04 1.45
CA GLN A 442 -24.36 -4.83 2.25
C GLN A 442 -23.06 -4.09 2.53
N LYS A 443 -21.97 -4.82 2.80
CA LYS A 443 -20.66 -4.21 3.07
C LYS A 443 -20.07 -3.57 1.82
N VAL A 444 -20.21 -4.21 0.66
CA VAL A 444 -19.80 -3.64 -0.63
C VAL A 444 -20.60 -2.37 -0.91
N GLU A 445 -21.93 -2.39 -0.75
CA GLU A 445 -22.76 -1.20 -0.94
C GLU A 445 -22.41 -0.07 0.03
N GLN A 446 -22.12 -0.38 1.30
CA GLN A 446 -21.65 0.59 2.28
C GLN A 446 -20.32 1.22 1.85
N ILE A 447 -19.33 0.41 1.47
CA ILE A 447 -18.01 0.87 1.03
C ILE A 447 -18.13 1.76 -0.21
N LEU A 448 -19.00 1.38 -1.17
CA LEU A 448 -19.26 2.20 -2.35
C LEU A 448 -19.93 3.52 -1.98
N ALA A 449 -20.94 3.52 -1.10
CA ALA A 449 -21.64 4.73 -0.68
C ALA A 449 -20.74 5.71 0.09
N GLU A 450 -19.88 5.23 0.99
CA GLU A 450 -18.96 6.05 1.80
C GLU A 450 -17.80 6.65 0.99
N ASN A 451 -17.42 5.97 -0.11
CA ASN A 451 -16.28 6.34 -0.94
C ASN A 451 -16.67 6.96 -2.29
N ARG A 452 -17.95 7.16 -2.57
CA ARG A 452 -18.43 7.78 -3.81
C ARG A 452 -17.92 9.21 -3.94
N VAL A 453 -17.42 9.56 -5.12
CA VAL A 453 -16.97 10.91 -5.47
C VAL A 453 -17.83 11.39 -6.64
N GLU A 454 -18.54 12.50 -6.47
CA GLU A 454 -19.25 13.16 -7.57
C GLU A 454 -18.30 14.20 -8.19
N PRO A 455 -17.79 13.98 -9.42
CA PRO A 455 -16.87 14.92 -10.04
C PRO A 455 -17.60 16.19 -10.50
N ILE A 456 -17.04 17.34 -10.15
CA ILE A 456 -17.55 18.67 -10.55
C ILE A 456 -17.11 19.00 -12.00
N ASP A 457 -16.00 18.41 -12.47
CA ASP A 457 -15.46 18.60 -13.82
C ASP A 457 -14.65 17.37 -14.26
N ASN A 458 -15.01 16.76 -15.39
CA ASN A 458 -14.41 15.51 -15.91
C ASN A 458 -12.97 15.69 -16.43
N SER A 459 -12.43 16.91 -16.43
CA SER A 459 -11.12 17.24 -17.01
C SER A 459 -9.93 17.09 -16.04
N GLN A 460 -10.16 16.77 -14.76
CA GLN A 460 -9.11 16.69 -13.70
C GLN A 460 -8.98 15.31 -13.03
N LEU A 461 -9.56 14.24 -13.59
CA LEU A 461 -9.56 12.91 -12.98
C LEU A 461 -8.46 12.01 -13.58
N GLU A 462 -7.55 11.54 -12.73
CA GLU A 462 -6.60 10.47 -13.08
C GLU A 462 -7.14 9.14 -12.53
N ILE A 463 -7.53 8.25 -13.44
CA ILE A 463 -8.07 6.93 -13.10
C ILE A 463 -6.91 5.99 -12.80
N VAL A 464 -6.71 5.65 -11.53
CA VAL A 464 -5.58 4.83 -11.07
C VAL A 464 -5.87 3.33 -11.28
N ARG A 465 -7.14 2.94 -11.27
CA ARG A 465 -7.58 1.56 -11.39
C ARG A 465 -8.98 1.50 -11.99
N HIS A 466 -9.18 0.56 -12.92
CA HIS A 466 -10.49 0.15 -13.40
C HIS A 466 -10.87 -1.18 -12.75
N ALA A 467 -12.07 -1.25 -12.18
CA ALA A 467 -12.64 -2.50 -11.68
C ALA A 467 -14.08 -2.64 -12.15
N SER A 468 -14.49 -3.88 -12.48
CA SER A 468 -15.88 -4.14 -12.82
C SER A 468 -16.74 -4.16 -11.56
N LEU A 469 -17.84 -3.39 -11.55
CA LEU A 469 -18.82 -3.42 -10.47
C LEU A 469 -19.46 -4.81 -10.33
N SER A 470 -19.67 -5.52 -11.44
CA SER A 470 -20.24 -6.87 -11.39
C SER A 470 -19.28 -7.86 -10.72
N ALA A 471 -18.00 -7.83 -11.10
CA ALA A 471 -16.98 -8.71 -10.52
C ALA A 471 -16.76 -8.45 -9.03
N LEU A 472 -16.94 -7.19 -8.57
CA LEU A 472 -16.79 -6.82 -7.16
C LEU A 472 -18.03 -7.10 -6.31
N LYS A 473 -19.20 -7.30 -6.92
CA LYS A 473 -20.44 -7.69 -6.23
C LYS A 473 -20.64 -9.21 -6.21
N GLU A 474 -19.82 -9.97 -6.93
CA GLU A 474 -19.89 -11.42 -6.91
C GLU A 474 -19.56 -11.94 -5.50
N PRO A 475 -20.49 -12.65 -4.84
CA PRO A 475 -20.24 -13.16 -3.51
C PRO A 475 -19.13 -14.23 -3.54
N PRO A 476 -18.40 -14.42 -2.42
CA PRO A 476 -17.44 -15.50 -2.30
C PRO A 476 -18.12 -16.85 -2.54
N THR A 477 -17.70 -17.54 -3.59
CA THR A 477 -18.20 -18.86 -3.96
C THR A 477 -17.20 -19.92 -3.52
N HIS A 478 -17.70 -20.94 -2.84
CA HIS A 478 -16.91 -22.11 -2.46
C HIS A 478 -17.57 -23.34 -3.07
N SER A 479 -16.81 -24.13 -3.83
CA SER A 479 -17.28 -25.32 -4.56
C SER A 479 -18.09 -26.29 -3.69
N VAL A 480 -17.66 -26.49 -2.44
CA VAL A 480 -18.32 -27.38 -1.48
C VAL A 480 -19.75 -26.91 -1.18
N ILE A 481 -19.99 -25.59 -1.10
CA ILE A 481 -21.33 -25.04 -0.90
C ILE A 481 -22.22 -25.33 -2.11
N ILE A 482 -21.70 -25.10 -3.32
CA ILE A 482 -22.42 -25.39 -4.56
C ILE A 482 -22.78 -26.88 -4.63
N ASN A 483 -21.85 -27.75 -4.24
CA ASN A 483 -22.06 -29.20 -4.21
C ASN A 483 -23.11 -29.62 -3.17
N LEU A 484 -23.12 -28.99 -1.99
CA LEU A 484 -24.12 -29.22 -0.93
C LEU A 484 -25.51 -28.72 -1.37
N GLU A 485 -25.60 -27.50 -1.91
CA GLU A 485 -26.83 -26.92 -2.47
C GLU A 485 -27.40 -27.82 -3.59
N ASN A 486 -26.55 -28.24 -4.55
CA ASN A 486 -26.95 -29.13 -5.64
C ASN A 486 -27.41 -30.50 -5.13
N ARG A 487 -26.76 -31.09 -4.12
CA ARG A 487 -27.21 -32.38 -3.56
C ARG A 487 -28.53 -32.29 -2.80
N ILE A 488 -28.80 -31.17 -2.14
CA ILE A 488 -30.11 -30.90 -1.52
C ILE A 488 -31.20 -30.74 -2.59
N LEU A 489 -30.90 -30.08 -3.70
CA LEU A 489 -31.84 -29.87 -4.81
C LEU A 489 -32.09 -31.14 -5.65
N ILE A 490 -31.06 -31.96 -5.88
CA ILE A 490 -31.16 -33.17 -6.73
C ILE A 490 -31.80 -34.34 -5.96
N SER A 491 -31.78 -34.36 -4.64
CA SER A 491 -32.36 -35.44 -3.81
C SER A 491 -33.86 -35.29 -3.52
N GLY A 492 -34.64 -34.87 -4.53
CA GLY A 492 -36.09 -34.64 -4.42
C GLY A 492 -36.86 -35.77 -3.72
N GLY A 493 -37.22 -35.53 -2.44
CA GLY A 493 -38.06 -36.42 -1.64
C GLY A 493 -37.74 -36.35 -0.13
N ILE A 494 -38.54 -35.57 0.62
CA ILE A 494 -38.57 -35.46 2.10
C ILE A 494 -37.37 -34.72 2.75
N GLY A 495 -37.28 -33.42 2.49
CA GLY A 495 -37.18 -32.32 3.48
C GLY A 495 -36.28 -32.38 4.72
N THR A 496 -35.36 -33.33 4.88
CA THR A 496 -34.45 -33.39 6.02
C THR A 496 -33.11 -33.92 5.54
N ALA A 497 -32.00 -33.41 6.06
CA ALA A 497 -30.64 -33.87 5.73
C ALA A 497 -30.34 -35.35 6.07
N GLY A 498 -31.35 -36.15 6.44
CA GLY A 498 -31.28 -37.61 6.56
C GLY A 498 -31.01 -38.35 5.24
N ALA A 499 -31.17 -37.71 4.07
CA ALA A 499 -30.82 -38.30 2.78
C ALA A 499 -29.30 -38.57 2.63
N ILE A 500 -28.46 -37.70 3.20
CA ILE A 500 -26.99 -37.87 3.17
C ILE A 500 -26.59 -39.02 4.10
N THR A 501 -27.17 -39.05 5.30
CA THR A 501 -26.97 -40.12 6.29
C THR A 501 -27.39 -41.50 5.76
N GLY A 502 -28.58 -41.58 5.12
CA GLY A 502 -29.07 -42.81 4.51
C GLY A 502 -28.20 -43.29 3.34
N ALA A 503 -27.67 -42.36 2.54
CA ALA A 503 -26.79 -42.69 1.41
C ALA A 503 -25.44 -43.26 1.88
N ILE A 504 -24.84 -42.70 2.95
CA ILE A 504 -23.56 -43.19 3.51
C ILE A 504 -23.75 -44.61 4.05
N ALA A 505 -24.73 -44.81 4.95
CA ALA A 505 -24.96 -46.11 5.56
C ALA A 505 -25.40 -47.18 4.53
N GLY A 506 -26.22 -46.78 3.55
CA GLY A 506 -26.64 -47.65 2.46
C GLY A 506 -25.47 -48.08 1.55
N LYS A 507 -24.56 -47.16 1.21
CA LYS A 507 -23.36 -47.48 0.42
C LYS A 507 -22.39 -48.40 1.16
N ILE A 508 -22.14 -48.16 2.44
CA ILE A 508 -21.27 -49.03 3.27
C ILE A 508 -21.87 -50.43 3.30
N THR A 509 -23.16 -50.54 3.56
CA THR A 509 -23.89 -51.81 3.58
C THR A 509 -23.83 -52.51 2.22
N ALA A 510 -23.98 -51.77 1.11
CA ALA A 510 -23.86 -52.30 -0.25
C ALA A 510 -22.43 -52.77 -0.57
N LYS A 511 -21.38 -52.06 -0.13
CA LYS A 511 -19.97 -52.47 -0.26
C LYS A 511 -19.70 -53.76 0.51
N VAL A 512 -20.22 -53.89 1.72
CA VAL A 512 -20.08 -55.11 2.55
C VAL A 512 -20.86 -56.29 1.96
N ALA A 513 -22.07 -56.07 1.45
CA ALA A 513 -22.88 -57.09 0.78
C ALA A 513 -22.26 -57.55 -0.55
N GLY A 514 -21.78 -56.59 -1.37
CA GLY A 514 -21.14 -56.85 -2.67
C GLY A 514 -19.85 -57.67 -2.59
N LYS A 515 -19.15 -57.63 -1.45
CA LYS A 515 -18.00 -58.51 -1.17
C LYS A 515 -18.40 -59.97 -0.87
N GLY A 516 -19.69 -60.30 -0.82
CA GLY A 516 -20.21 -61.68 -0.77
C GLY A 516 -20.16 -62.38 0.59
N ILE A 517 -19.82 -61.68 1.67
CA ILE A 517 -19.55 -62.25 3.00
C ILE A 517 -20.84 -62.70 3.71
N ILE A 518 -21.92 -61.94 3.55
CA ILE A 518 -23.26 -62.29 4.07
C ILE A 518 -23.72 -63.64 3.50
N LYS A 519 -23.31 -63.95 2.26
CA LYS A 519 -23.59 -65.22 1.57
C LYS A 519 -22.74 -66.39 2.08
N LEU A 520 -21.52 -66.12 2.55
CA LEU A 520 -20.62 -67.14 3.11
C LEU A 520 -21.11 -67.63 4.49
N GLY A 521 -21.62 -66.73 5.34
CA GLY A 521 -22.22 -67.12 6.64
C GLY A 521 -23.46 -68.03 6.49
N ALA A 522 -24.27 -67.81 5.45
CA ALA A 522 -25.40 -68.68 5.12
C ALA A 522 -24.95 -70.08 4.64
N GLN A 523 -23.86 -70.16 3.87
CA GLN A 523 -23.33 -71.44 3.38
C GLN A 523 -22.68 -72.28 4.48
N ALA A 524 -22.07 -71.65 5.48
CA ALA A 524 -21.55 -72.34 6.67
C ALA A 524 -22.68 -73.01 7.47
N LEU A 525 -23.80 -72.31 7.68
CA LEU A 525 -24.98 -72.84 8.38
C LEU A 525 -25.64 -74.04 7.66
N ILE A 526 -25.71 -73.99 6.33
CA ILE A 526 -26.27 -75.07 5.50
C ILE A 526 -25.42 -76.35 5.59
N LYS A 527 -24.09 -76.22 5.65
CA LYS A 527 -23.17 -77.37 5.76
C LYS A 527 -23.26 -78.09 7.10
N VAL A 528 -23.55 -77.38 8.18
CA VAL A 528 -23.71 -77.96 9.53
C VAL A 528 -25.10 -78.57 9.71
N THR A 529 -26.14 -77.98 9.09
CA THR A 529 -27.51 -78.51 9.15
C THR A 529 -27.70 -79.76 8.26
N ALA A 530 -26.99 -79.85 7.12
CA ALA A 530 -26.94 -81.08 6.32
C ALA A 530 -26.35 -82.28 7.08
N GLY A 531 -25.53 -82.04 8.12
CA GLY A 531 -25.04 -83.06 9.05
C GLY A 531 -26.04 -83.48 10.14
N LYS A 532 -27.09 -82.69 10.40
CA LYS A 532 -28.08 -82.96 11.47
C LYS A 532 -29.22 -83.92 11.04
N ALA A 533 -29.33 -84.29 9.76
CA ALA A 533 -30.40 -85.18 9.29
C ALA A 533 -30.14 -86.70 9.48
N VAL A 534 -28.95 -87.11 9.93
CA VAL A 534 -28.57 -88.55 10.01
C VAL A 534 -28.41 -89.07 11.45
N SER A 535 -28.41 -88.22 12.48
CA SER A 535 -28.02 -88.62 13.84
C SER A 535 -29.15 -88.80 14.86
N ALA A 536 -30.42 -88.79 14.45
CA ALA A 536 -31.54 -88.95 15.39
C ALA A 536 -31.89 -90.40 15.77
N LEU A 537 -31.19 -91.41 15.24
CA LEU A 537 -31.40 -92.82 15.62
C LEU A 537 -30.08 -93.59 15.73
N GLY A 538 -29.53 -93.64 16.95
CA GLY A 538 -28.68 -94.75 17.39
C GLY A 538 -27.16 -94.53 17.40
N GLY A 539 -26.59 -94.47 18.60
CA GLY A 539 -25.35 -95.18 18.93
C GLY A 539 -24.01 -94.46 18.72
N ALA A 540 -23.32 -94.20 19.83
CA ALA A 540 -21.94 -93.77 19.89
C ALA A 540 -20.98 -94.76 19.18
N ALA A 541 -20.55 -94.46 17.95
CA ALA A 541 -19.38 -95.09 17.31
C ALA A 541 -18.88 -94.43 16.00
N ALA A 542 -19.47 -93.33 15.50
CA ALA A 542 -19.16 -92.81 14.15
C ALA A 542 -18.65 -91.35 14.11
N GLY A 543 -18.06 -90.84 15.20
CA GLY A 543 -17.58 -89.45 15.28
C GLY A 543 -16.18 -89.17 14.70
N ALA A 544 -15.39 -90.21 14.40
CA ALA A 544 -13.96 -90.04 14.09
C ALA A 544 -13.60 -90.14 12.59
N ALA A 545 -14.51 -90.61 11.72
CA ALA A 545 -14.17 -90.92 10.33
C ALA A 545 -14.47 -89.79 9.33
N THR A 546 -15.24 -88.76 9.69
CA THR A 546 -15.65 -87.70 8.75
C THR A 546 -14.75 -86.46 8.79
N GLY A 547 -13.96 -86.28 9.87
CA GLY A 547 -13.09 -85.11 10.05
C GLY A 547 -11.78 -85.13 9.24
N ALA A 548 -11.39 -86.27 8.67
CA ALA A 548 -10.09 -86.43 7.99
C ALA A 548 -10.16 -86.42 6.46
N ALA A 549 -11.36 -86.43 5.85
CA ALA A 549 -11.50 -86.65 4.41
C ALA A 549 -11.76 -85.38 3.55
N LEU A 550 -11.85 -84.18 4.16
CA LEU A 550 -12.09 -82.92 3.42
C LEU A 550 -10.91 -81.94 3.47
N GLY A 551 -9.72 -82.41 3.84
CA GLY A 551 -8.49 -81.60 3.82
C GLY A 551 -7.55 -82.02 2.70
N SER A 552 -7.66 -81.42 1.52
CA SER A 552 -6.49 -81.15 0.66
C SER A 552 -6.89 -80.33 -0.57
N PHE A 553 -6.31 -79.14 -0.74
CA PHE A 553 -5.55 -78.79 -1.95
C PHE A 553 -4.83 -77.42 -1.91
N ILE A 554 -4.78 -76.71 -0.77
CA ILE A 554 -3.94 -75.50 -0.60
C ILE A 554 -3.26 -75.54 0.80
N PRO A 555 -1.93 -75.39 0.91
CA PRO A 555 -1.24 -75.39 2.20
C PRO A 555 -1.33 -74.02 2.89
N GLY A 556 -1.69 -74.02 4.18
CA GLY A 556 -1.79 -72.83 5.03
C GLY A 556 -3.24 -72.53 5.44
N ILE A 557 -3.49 -72.38 6.74
CA ILE A 557 -4.78 -72.09 7.41
C ILE A 557 -5.72 -73.31 7.60
N GLY A 558 -5.87 -74.20 6.61
CA GLY A 558 -6.86 -75.30 6.69
C GLY A 558 -6.60 -76.41 7.72
N THR A 559 -5.34 -76.70 8.06
CA THR A 559 -4.98 -77.82 8.95
C THR A 559 -5.13 -77.48 10.45
N ALA A 560 -5.07 -76.19 10.81
CA ALA A 560 -5.21 -75.76 12.20
C ALA A 560 -6.68 -75.75 12.66
N ILE A 561 -7.61 -75.41 11.76
CA ILE A 561 -9.05 -75.35 12.04
C ILE A 561 -9.62 -76.76 12.25
N GLY A 562 -9.23 -77.73 11.41
CA GLY A 562 -9.66 -79.13 11.56
C GLY A 562 -9.13 -79.81 12.84
N ALA A 563 -7.90 -79.46 13.26
CA ALA A 563 -7.32 -79.98 14.51
C ALA A 563 -7.92 -79.32 15.77
N ALA A 564 -8.28 -78.03 15.71
CA ALA A 564 -8.93 -77.33 16.83
C ALA A 564 -10.37 -77.81 17.06
N ILE A 565 -11.14 -78.07 15.99
CA ILE A 565 -12.52 -78.60 16.08
C ILE A 565 -12.53 -80.06 16.59
N GLY A 566 -11.60 -80.89 16.11
CA GLY A 566 -11.49 -82.28 16.54
C GLY A 566 -11.01 -82.45 17.99
N GLY A 567 -10.18 -81.53 18.49
CA GLY A 567 -9.64 -81.56 19.85
C GLY A 567 -10.61 -81.08 20.94
N ILE A 568 -11.50 -80.13 20.64
CA ILE A 568 -12.40 -79.52 21.65
C ILE A 568 -13.66 -80.37 21.89
N ILE A 569 -14.17 -81.09 20.87
CA ILE A 569 -15.32 -82.01 21.03
C ILE A 569 -14.91 -83.27 21.81
N GLY A 570 -13.62 -83.63 21.81
CA GLY A 570 -13.08 -84.78 22.53
C GLY A 570 -12.83 -84.59 24.02
N GLY A 571 -12.93 -83.37 24.57
CA GLY A 571 -12.53 -83.16 25.96
C GLY A 571 -12.94 -81.84 26.62
N ILE A 572 -14.23 -81.61 26.88
CA ILE A 572 -14.69 -80.73 27.98
C ILE A 572 -15.96 -81.31 28.62
N THR A 573 -15.91 -81.57 29.92
CA THR A 573 -16.95 -82.18 30.78
C THR A 573 -17.86 -81.17 31.52
N ILE A 574 -17.93 -79.88 31.14
CA ILE A 574 -18.72 -78.91 31.93
C ILE A 574 -19.47 -77.90 31.04
N GLY A 575 -20.80 -78.06 30.95
CA GLY A 575 -21.79 -76.96 30.87
C GLY A 575 -22.02 -76.17 29.56
N LEU A 576 -21.28 -76.38 28.47
CA LEU A 576 -21.49 -75.65 27.20
C LEU A 576 -22.12 -76.55 26.13
N THR A 577 -23.23 -76.12 25.52
CA THR A 577 -23.88 -76.84 24.40
C THR A 577 -22.99 -76.80 23.14
N VAL A 578 -23.05 -77.84 22.30
CA VAL A 578 -22.29 -77.97 21.04
C VAL A 578 -22.44 -76.74 20.12
N GLU A 579 -23.62 -76.12 20.16
CA GLU A 579 -23.96 -74.91 19.38
C GLU A 579 -23.13 -73.70 19.82
N LYS A 580 -22.97 -73.49 21.14
CA LYS A 580 -22.14 -72.41 21.68
C LYS A 580 -20.65 -72.58 21.35
N LEU A 581 -20.16 -73.83 21.25
CA LEU A 581 -18.77 -74.12 20.89
C LEU A 581 -18.47 -73.87 19.40
N LEU A 582 -19.40 -74.20 18.51
CA LEU A 582 -19.26 -73.93 17.07
C LEU A 582 -19.28 -72.42 16.78
N LEU A 583 -20.15 -71.70 17.47
CA LEU A 583 -20.26 -70.24 17.34
C LEU A 583 -19.02 -69.52 17.91
N MET A 584 -18.47 -69.96 19.06
CA MET A 584 -17.19 -69.45 19.59
C MET A 584 -16.00 -69.71 18.64
N LEU A 585 -16.04 -70.80 17.88
CA LEU A 585 -14.99 -71.14 16.91
C LEU A 585 -15.12 -70.31 15.62
N GLU A 586 -16.34 -70.11 15.11
CA GLU A 586 -16.58 -69.19 13.99
C GLU A 586 -16.15 -67.76 14.37
N GLU A 587 -16.48 -67.32 15.58
CA GLU A 587 -16.06 -66.03 16.13
C GLU A 587 -14.52 -65.93 16.18
N ALA A 588 -13.83 -66.92 16.76
CA ALA A 588 -12.37 -66.91 16.90
C ALA A 588 -11.59 -66.90 15.56
N PHE A 589 -12.19 -67.38 14.46
CA PHE A 589 -11.52 -67.44 13.15
C PHE A 589 -12.00 -66.41 12.13
N SER A 590 -13.20 -65.85 12.27
CA SER A 590 -13.80 -64.96 11.26
C SER A 590 -14.13 -63.55 11.77
N ARG A 591 -14.21 -63.32 13.09
CA ARG A 591 -14.63 -62.03 13.65
C ARG A 591 -13.71 -60.89 13.23
N ASP A 592 -12.40 -61.08 13.35
CA ASP A 592 -11.42 -60.04 13.01
C ASP A 592 -11.40 -59.68 11.52
N GLU A 593 -11.58 -60.69 10.66
CA GLU A 593 -11.63 -60.48 9.21
C GLU A 593 -12.93 -59.81 8.79
N PHE A 594 -14.07 -60.20 9.35
CA PHE A 594 -15.34 -59.54 9.07
C PHE A 594 -15.37 -58.11 9.62
N LYS A 595 -14.84 -57.89 10.83
CA LYS A 595 -14.63 -56.55 11.41
C LYS A 595 -13.81 -55.67 10.49
N ARG A 596 -12.66 -56.16 10.02
CA ARG A 596 -11.77 -55.44 9.11
C ARG A 596 -12.51 -55.03 7.84
N GLN A 597 -13.29 -55.92 7.22
CA GLN A 597 -14.00 -55.59 5.99
C GLN A 597 -15.11 -54.55 6.16
N ILE A 598 -15.78 -54.52 7.32
CA ILE A 598 -16.74 -53.46 7.66
C ILE A 598 -16.00 -52.14 7.89
N LEU A 599 -14.90 -52.16 8.66
CA LEU A 599 -14.08 -50.97 8.91
C LEU A 599 -13.46 -50.40 7.62
N ASP A 600 -12.98 -51.26 6.72
CA ASP A 600 -12.46 -50.85 5.41
C ASP A 600 -13.56 -50.18 4.58
N ALA A 601 -14.79 -50.73 4.59
CA ALA A 601 -15.92 -50.12 3.88
C ALA A 601 -16.32 -48.76 4.45
N ILE A 602 -16.24 -48.59 5.77
CA ILE A 602 -16.46 -47.31 6.48
C ILE A 602 -15.36 -46.32 6.10
N GLU A 603 -14.09 -46.73 6.12
CA GLU A 603 -12.94 -45.88 5.80
C GLU A 603 -12.94 -45.45 4.33
N ASP A 604 -13.26 -46.37 3.40
CA ASP A 604 -13.42 -46.04 1.98
C ASP A 604 -14.48 -44.96 1.78
N GLU A 605 -15.62 -45.05 2.47
CA GLU A 605 -16.68 -44.05 2.39
C GLU A 605 -16.29 -42.73 3.08
N ARG A 606 -15.53 -42.79 4.19
CA ARG A 606 -14.98 -41.62 4.86
C ARG A 606 -14.08 -40.82 3.93
N VAL A 607 -13.16 -41.50 3.23
CA VAL A 607 -12.24 -40.88 2.27
C VAL A 607 -13.00 -40.31 1.05
N GLU A 608 -14.01 -41.02 0.55
CA GLU A 608 -14.85 -40.53 -0.55
C GLU A 608 -15.61 -39.25 -0.15
N PHE A 609 -16.16 -39.23 1.06
CA PHE A 609 -16.88 -38.08 1.59
C PHE A 609 -15.95 -36.91 1.95
N GLU A 610 -14.75 -37.19 2.46
CA GLU A 610 -13.71 -36.18 2.69
C GLU A 610 -13.26 -35.53 1.38
N LYS A 611 -13.06 -36.31 0.32
CA LYS A 611 -12.77 -35.77 -1.03
C LYS A 611 -13.89 -34.86 -1.51
N PHE A 612 -15.15 -35.22 -1.26
CA PHE A 612 -16.30 -34.37 -1.56
C PHE A 612 -16.26 -33.02 -0.80
N LEU A 613 -15.78 -33.01 0.44
CA LEU A 613 -15.61 -31.78 1.24
C LEU A 613 -14.35 -30.96 0.90
N ASN A 614 -13.44 -31.49 0.07
CA ASN A 614 -12.15 -30.88 -0.22
C ASN A 614 -11.91 -30.55 -1.70
N THR A 615 -12.70 -31.12 -2.64
CA THR A 615 -12.42 -30.98 -4.07
C THR A 615 -13.18 -29.79 -4.69
N PRO A 616 -12.50 -28.89 -5.42
CA PRO A 616 -13.15 -27.85 -6.20
C PRO A 616 -13.94 -28.45 -7.37
N ALA A 617 -15.15 -27.93 -7.60
CA ALA A 617 -16.00 -28.33 -8.72
C ALA A 617 -15.27 -27.95 -10.02
N VAL A 618 -14.79 -28.94 -10.77
CA VAL A 618 -14.47 -28.74 -12.18
C VAL A 618 -15.81 -28.64 -12.90
N SER A 619 -16.14 -27.44 -13.39
CA SER A 619 -17.22 -27.27 -14.35
C SER A 619 -16.82 -27.93 -15.66
N ASP A 620 -17.38 -29.10 -15.96
CA ASP A 620 -17.44 -29.60 -17.34
C ASP A 620 -18.43 -28.73 -18.12
N SER A 621 -17.99 -27.53 -18.51
CA SER A 621 -18.66 -26.69 -19.51
C SER A 621 -17.69 -25.67 -20.09
N ALA A 622 -16.66 -26.15 -20.79
CA ALA A 622 -16.05 -25.36 -21.85
C ALA A 622 -16.82 -25.64 -23.14
N PRO A 623 -17.42 -24.66 -23.82
CA PRO A 623 -17.86 -24.87 -25.18
C PRO A 623 -16.61 -25.12 -26.04
N SER A 624 -16.60 -26.26 -26.72
CA SER A 624 -15.67 -26.58 -27.80
C SER A 624 -15.67 -25.43 -28.82
N ASN A 625 -14.58 -24.67 -28.86
CA ASN A 625 -14.27 -23.79 -29.99
C ASN A 625 -13.81 -24.67 -31.16
N ASP A 626 -14.76 -25.36 -31.79
CA ASP A 626 -14.64 -25.81 -33.17
C ASP A 626 -15.41 -24.80 -34.02
N ILE A 627 -14.72 -23.73 -34.45
CA ILE A 627 -15.13 -22.96 -35.62
C ILE A 627 -14.12 -23.27 -36.72
N GLU A 628 -14.54 -24.23 -37.52
CA GLU A 628 -14.26 -24.44 -38.93
C GLU A 628 -13.41 -23.38 -39.63
N ALA A 629 -12.28 -23.87 -40.12
CA ALA A 629 -11.56 -23.31 -41.23
C ALA A 629 -12.42 -23.38 -42.51
N ASP A 630 -13.13 -22.30 -42.84
CA ASP A 630 -13.59 -22.08 -44.21
C ASP A 630 -13.82 -20.60 -44.52
N THR A 631 -12.75 -19.85 -44.83
CA THR A 631 -12.84 -18.59 -45.59
C THR A 631 -11.45 -18.10 -46.01
N HIS A 632 -10.84 -18.78 -46.98
CA HIS A 632 -9.83 -18.14 -47.84
C HIS A 632 -9.78 -18.78 -49.23
N LYS A 633 -10.92 -18.81 -49.93
CA LYS A 633 -10.95 -19.21 -51.35
C LYS A 633 -12.17 -18.67 -52.11
N SER A 634 -12.35 -17.35 -52.17
CA SER A 634 -13.06 -16.73 -53.31
C SER A 634 -13.02 -15.20 -53.25
N ILE A 635 -11.89 -14.56 -53.61
CA ILE A 635 -11.90 -13.25 -54.28
C ILE A 635 -10.79 -13.29 -55.33
N ARG A 636 -11.10 -13.93 -56.45
CA ARG A 636 -10.39 -13.76 -57.73
C ARG A 636 -11.37 -14.03 -58.86
N GLN A 637 -12.33 -13.12 -59.07
CA GLN A 637 -13.05 -12.93 -60.33
C GLN A 637 -14.03 -11.76 -60.19
N SER A 638 -13.58 -10.56 -60.57
CA SER A 638 -14.24 -9.63 -61.50
C SER A 638 -13.86 -8.18 -61.16
N LEU A 639 -13.04 -7.63 -62.07
CA LEU A 639 -12.68 -6.21 -62.27
C LEU A 639 -11.82 -5.53 -61.20
#